data_AF-A0A409VMT2-F1
#
_entry.id   AF-A0A409VMT2-F1
#
_cell.length_a   1.000
_cell.length_b   1.000
_cell.length_c   1.000
_cell.angle_alpha   90.00
_cell.angle_beta   90.00
_cell.angle_gamma   90.00
#
_symmetry.space_group_name_H-M   'P 1'
#
loop_
_entity.id
_entity.type
_entity.pdbx_description
1 polymer ?
#
loop_
_entity_poly.entity_id
_entity_poly.type
_entity_poly.pdbx_seq_one_letter_code
_entity_poly.pdbx_strand_id
1 'polypeptide(L)'
;MRWWGFQVSLLVSFALSLQVFAATLQQYPNPSIYPASGYWTMTVDGVNVPVVAFDGYAYAHFSFGNGAARIRIVATQLTSITDFIASPVKMGYKDKSDTNIWQNAIGFTMDNPHYMIIRIPGGYRELIICADPLEMDAPPSTGSGIFNVVTNFGADPTGTSLSTTSFAQAMSAASSNGGGIVYVPPGVYPVGNIIIPSAVSLYLAGGSVLRFTGNQQDYTTDWLKTSQGRNGTEWITTAHNSADIKIYGRGTIDCNGEYALRTGRFIAHAVVPMATTRFTYDGPLIRHCAAWTLMVTRSNNVIIDHAKVLNALSMGENDAVDIVDSQHVVVRNSIGVAWDDSFSTKAQPQGLGITINYPGTNQPVTDVLFTNNLAYTGCYGFKVGQGVYSTQSNIRFEDGVVYKAAVGLGVHHKQGSSAVTGVQFTRMEIEELTGSNGGHQSWLALFNENGNLGVGPMSDISLWKIAIRDIGSTNSVVNGITGAAISDVRLRDIWLKSLNRYVVSLAEAKVVPNSMASGVVLLSNSSRPYQVPSHVATVGVNFQLPPSLHLHLHNLPIMASSFNAETNSFLISIPSSIYQQYAIEMQSRSNKPLKRREKIQYLQHLQNVVKPDVFRPRLVYDGDAIAYCAGQLNFGGSPSGSFTVSLASTRLVESGRGITIIVSPTGGQPIDPRSVSPFSVHVHDLLSGRRETSRARVAITLIQNIVRQWPNMHHTNNGRAYFPLRDLRDIRDIGYGLQLTRGIFQSVRPSDLKALVLQLDTCTAAVYKHGDLRDISLGYLGSLEGERGGRHARGPANIRQLSTLSEGEFRSLERFLKKVRVTYKIPGGQPKTKIIHGLVRKAGEYTFMKDDREITVAEHYYRAYGYRMQHPTIIGVRFSPKDSERQVIVPLELCEVERGQLYKKKLPDAVTPEVVKFASLRPAEKRDNIKRAINLYSSSEFVQESNIRIEQQPLSVAAKRLPHPPLLYAKNDRVNVDNGAWNVLRRRFYEASEMNHWACINFDPAKVNMQMLRQKITELVQCCGVLGMKVSPQPVWTVEGNPQSPNSIFENINPGPHKDLIIFVILPDNCAQLRQTVKHWGDIRLGADASHPGPGVQKPTTTSLVFSTDMYATKYSALMGIQEPRTELIEDLEDFVLRAVERVGDKVPRPPSRIIFFRDGVSEGEYDQVKEKELAAMDRALQR
;
A
#
# COMPACT_ATOMS: atom_id res chain seq x y z
N MET A 1 -11.18 -54.80 57.08
CA MET A 1 -10.19 -55.65 56.38
C MET A 1 -9.43 -54.75 55.41
N ARG A 2 -8.18 -54.36 55.71
CA ARG A 2 -6.92 -54.93 55.16
C ARG A 2 -6.82 -54.82 53.62
N TRP A 3 -5.79 -54.27 52.96
CA TRP A 3 -4.54 -53.56 53.32
C TRP A 3 -3.84 -53.15 51.98
N TRP A 4 -3.02 -52.07 52.00
CA TRP A 4 -1.91 -51.64 51.08
C TRP A 4 -2.25 -50.92 49.75
N GLY A 5 -1.56 -49.84 49.32
CA GLY A 5 -0.40 -49.09 49.84
C GLY A 5 0.01 -47.91 48.93
N PHE A 6 0.65 -46.89 49.52
CA PHE A 6 1.58 -45.86 48.97
C PHE A 6 1.44 -45.30 47.53
N GLN A 7 1.22 -43.97 47.38
CA GLN A 7 2.24 -42.96 47.00
C GLN A 7 1.65 -41.55 46.74
N VAL A 8 2.23 -40.56 47.43
CA VAL A 8 2.52 -39.15 47.08
C VAL A 8 1.50 -38.33 46.25
N SER A 9 0.89 -37.35 46.92
CA SER A 9 0.23 -36.20 46.29
C SER A 9 1.28 -35.20 45.76
N LEU A 10 1.30 -34.99 44.45
CA LEU A 10 2.01 -33.89 43.77
C LEU A 10 0.98 -33.10 42.95
N LEU A 11 0.76 -31.84 43.34
CA LEU A 11 0.02 -30.84 42.59
C LEU A 11 0.71 -30.61 41.24
N VAL A 12 0.04 -30.93 40.13
CA VAL A 12 0.42 -30.47 38.78
C VAL A 12 -0.81 -29.91 38.08
N SER A 13 -0.83 -28.59 37.91
CA SER A 13 -1.77 -27.84 37.09
C SER A 13 -1.60 -28.20 35.62
N PHE A 14 -2.64 -28.70 34.95
CA PHE A 14 -2.68 -28.83 33.49
C PHE A 14 -3.17 -27.51 32.88
N ALA A 15 -2.23 -26.65 32.48
CA ALA A 15 -2.50 -25.51 31.62
C ALA A 15 -2.55 -25.98 30.16
N LEU A 16 -3.68 -25.75 29.47
CA LEU A 16 -3.75 -25.88 28.01
C LEU A 16 -2.88 -24.78 27.38
N SER A 17 -1.71 -25.17 26.86
CA SER A 17 -0.83 -24.29 26.10
C SER A 17 -1.40 -24.03 24.70
N LEU A 18 -1.66 -22.75 24.40
CA LEU A 18 -1.80 -22.26 23.02
C LEU A 18 -0.54 -22.66 22.24
N GLN A 19 -0.66 -23.55 21.25
CA GLN A 19 0.45 -23.85 20.35
C GLN A 19 0.70 -22.64 19.46
N VAL A 20 1.70 -21.84 19.85
CA VAL A 20 2.38 -20.88 18.97
C VAL A 20 3.01 -21.71 17.84
N PHE A 21 2.64 -21.45 16.59
CA PHE A 21 3.32 -22.07 15.45
C PHE A 21 4.80 -21.66 15.49
N ALA A 22 5.70 -22.65 15.51
CA ALA A 22 7.13 -22.42 15.52
C ALA A 22 7.56 -21.66 14.26
N ALA A 23 8.52 -20.75 14.40
CA ALA A 23 9.05 -20.01 13.27
C ALA A 23 9.72 -20.97 12.27
N THR A 24 9.64 -20.63 10.98
CA THR A 24 10.53 -21.24 9.98
C THR A 24 11.93 -20.69 10.23
N LEU A 25 12.82 -21.56 10.69
CA LEU A 25 14.21 -21.23 11.01
C LEU A 25 15.13 -21.67 9.88
N GLN A 26 16.01 -20.77 9.44
CA GLN A 26 17.11 -21.04 8.53
C GLN A 26 18.42 -20.81 9.29
N GLN A 27 19.17 -21.88 9.50
CA GLN A 27 20.48 -21.85 10.14
C GLN A 27 21.58 -21.93 9.10
N TYR A 28 22.73 -21.39 9.45
CA TYR A 28 23.92 -21.41 8.60
C TYR A 28 24.97 -22.34 9.20
N PRO A 29 25.71 -23.11 8.38
CA PRO A 29 26.86 -23.86 8.84
C PRO A 29 27.87 -22.94 9.54
N ASN A 30 28.41 -23.36 10.69
CA ASN A 30 29.49 -22.61 11.32
C ASN A 30 30.77 -22.80 10.51
N PRO A 31 31.41 -21.74 10.00
CA PRO A 31 32.68 -21.86 9.28
C PRO A 31 33.76 -22.52 10.13
N SER A 32 34.60 -23.37 9.50
CA SER A 32 35.62 -24.19 10.17
C SER A 32 36.66 -23.38 10.95
N ILE A 33 36.86 -22.12 10.56
CA ILE A 33 37.81 -21.18 11.16
C ILE A 33 37.24 -20.42 12.36
N TYR A 34 35.94 -20.59 12.68
CA TYR A 34 35.28 -19.85 13.75
C TYR A 34 35.10 -20.71 15.01
N PRO A 35 35.74 -20.34 16.13
CA PRO A 35 35.57 -21.07 17.37
C PRO A 35 34.15 -20.90 17.91
N ALA A 36 33.57 -21.99 18.41
CA ALA A 36 32.30 -21.94 19.13
C ALA A 36 32.47 -21.20 20.47
N SER A 37 31.40 -20.55 20.93
CA SER A 37 31.38 -19.89 22.23
C SER A 37 31.46 -20.89 23.38
N GLY A 38 32.46 -20.72 24.24
CA GLY A 38 32.58 -21.48 25.50
C GLY A 38 31.73 -20.93 26.65
N TYR A 39 31.02 -19.82 26.43
CA TYR A 39 30.20 -19.14 27.46
C TYR A 39 28.70 -19.13 27.11
N TRP A 40 28.35 -19.01 25.83
CA TRP A 40 26.97 -18.87 25.37
C TRP A 40 26.57 -20.04 24.47
N THR A 41 25.40 -20.63 24.72
CA THR A 41 24.72 -21.48 23.74
C THR A 41 23.31 -20.96 23.49
N MET A 42 22.75 -21.25 22.32
CA MET A 42 21.43 -20.76 21.94
C MET A 42 20.64 -21.83 21.18
N THR A 43 19.34 -21.85 21.45
CA THR A 43 18.34 -22.58 20.68
C THR A 43 17.25 -21.62 20.23
N VAL A 44 16.71 -21.90 19.05
CA VAL A 44 15.56 -21.20 18.48
C VAL A 44 14.50 -22.24 18.16
N ASP A 45 13.35 -22.13 18.83
CA ASP A 45 12.28 -23.14 18.82
C ASP A 45 12.81 -24.56 19.12
N GLY A 46 13.79 -24.66 20.02
CA GLY A 46 14.43 -25.91 20.42
C GLY A 46 15.51 -26.41 19.46
N VAL A 47 15.74 -25.75 18.33
CA VAL A 47 16.81 -26.10 17.39
C VAL A 47 18.07 -25.32 17.76
N ASN A 48 19.20 -26.02 17.93
CA ASN A 48 20.50 -25.40 18.24
C ASN A 48 20.92 -24.43 17.14
N VAL A 49 21.23 -23.17 17.49
CA VAL A 49 21.85 -22.20 16.57
C VAL A 49 23.30 -22.00 16.98
N PRO A 50 24.27 -22.08 16.03
CA PRO A 50 25.68 -21.84 16.34
C PRO A 50 25.90 -20.46 16.96
N VAL A 51 26.66 -20.43 18.06
CA VAL A 51 27.13 -19.20 18.71
C VAL A 51 28.64 -19.14 18.57
N VAL A 52 29.13 -18.10 17.92
CA VAL A 52 30.53 -17.89 17.60
C VAL A 52 31.18 -17.06 18.71
N ALA A 53 32.34 -17.52 19.20
CA ALA A 53 33.19 -16.69 20.06
C ALA A 53 33.87 -15.60 19.22
N PHE A 54 33.85 -14.38 19.72
CA PHE A 54 34.47 -13.23 19.06
C PHE A 54 35.19 -12.34 20.07
N ASP A 55 36.08 -11.46 19.60
CA ASP A 55 36.90 -10.64 20.49
C ASP A 55 36.03 -9.67 21.33
N GLY A 56 35.96 -9.92 22.63
CA GLY A 56 35.15 -9.17 23.60
C GLY A 56 33.67 -9.62 23.75
N TYR A 57 33.11 -10.41 22.82
CA TYR A 57 31.71 -10.83 22.86
C TYR A 57 31.46 -12.16 22.12
N ALA A 58 30.23 -12.63 22.08
CA ALA A 58 29.82 -13.74 21.20
C ALA A 58 28.70 -13.27 20.28
N TYR A 59 28.52 -13.95 19.15
CA TYR A 59 27.38 -13.65 18.28
C TYR A 59 26.74 -14.91 17.69
N ALA A 60 25.48 -14.79 17.35
CA ALA A 60 24.73 -15.81 16.61
C ALA A 60 24.10 -15.17 15.37
N HIS A 61 24.15 -15.86 14.23
CA HIS A 61 23.60 -15.38 12.96
C HIS A 61 22.71 -16.46 12.35
N PHE A 62 21.44 -16.12 12.12
CA PHE A 62 20.43 -17.01 11.58
C PHE A 62 19.29 -16.19 10.96
N SER A 63 18.45 -16.80 10.15
CA SER A 63 17.21 -16.19 9.69
C SER A 63 15.99 -16.90 10.25
N PHE A 64 14.92 -16.17 10.51
CA PHE A 64 13.62 -16.78 10.74
C PHE A 64 12.46 -15.95 10.21
N GLY A 65 11.31 -16.60 10.05
CA GLY A 65 10.08 -15.95 9.59
C GLY A 65 8.89 -16.89 9.68
N ASN A 66 7.75 -16.46 9.14
CA ASN A 66 6.48 -17.21 9.14
C ASN A 66 5.94 -17.56 10.55
N GLY A 67 6.37 -16.85 11.59
CA GLY A 67 5.96 -17.09 12.98
C GLY A 67 6.91 -16.40 13.95
N ALA A 68 6.53 -16.38 15.23
CA ALA A 68 7.38 -15.90 16.30
C ALA A 68 8.34 -17.01 16.73
N ALA A 69 9.59 -16.66 17.03
CA ALA A 69 10.64 -17.60 17.37
C ALA A 69 10.89 -17.62 18.88
N ARG A 70 10.81 -18.79 19.53
CA ARG A 70 11.17 -18.91 20.95
C ARG A 70 12.68 -19.03 21.08
N ILE A 71 13.30 -17.97 21.59
CA ILE A 71 14.73 -17.92 21.84
C ILE A 71 15.00 -18.46 23.24
N ARG A 72 15.95 -19.38 23.35
CA ARG A 72 16.52 -19.79 24.64
C ARG A 72 18.02 -19.73 24.56
N ILE A 73 18.62 -18.96 25.45
CA ILE A 73 20.07 -18.78 25.59
C ILE A 73 20.53 -19.31 26.95
N VAL A 74 21.72 -19.89 27.00
CA VAL A 74 22.31 -20.46 28.21
C VAL A 74 23.72 -19.88 28.40
N ALA A 75 23.98 -19.33 29.59
CA ALA A 75 25.31 -18.90 30.02
C ALA A 75 26.02 -20.08 30.73
N THR A 76 26.77 -20.88 29.97
CA THR A 76 27.29 -22.19 30.39
C THR A 76 28.25 -22.15 31.58
N GLN A 77 28.92 -21.02 31.80
CA GLN A 77 29.88 -20.84 32.91
C GLN A 77 29.24 -20.28 34.18
N LEU A 78 27.96 -19.94 34.16
CA LEU A 78 27.22 -19.53 35.34
C LEU A 78 26.37 -20.68 35.88
N THR A 79 26.22 -20.72 37.20
CA THR A 79 25.29 -21.64 37.87
C THR A 79 23.88 -21.05 37.95
N SER A 80 23.75 -19.73 37.98
CA SER A 80 22.48 -19.01 37.96
C SER A 80 22.59 -17.61 37.35
N ILE A 81 21.49 -17.12 36.79
CA ILE A 81 21.27 -15.76 36.33
C ILE A 81 20.15 -15.19 37.21
N THR A 82 20.40 -14.03 37.80
CA THR A 82 19.37 -13.30 38.57
C THR A 82 18.77 -12.16 37.77
N ASP A 83 19.53 -11.61 36.83
CA ASP A 83 19.10 -10.52 35.98
C ASP A 83 19.83 -10.54 34.63
N PHE A 84 19.22 -9.90 33.62
CA PHE A 84 19.85 -9.64 32.32
C PHE A 84 19.36 -8.32 31.73
N ILE A 85 20.11 -7.84 30.75
CA ILE A 85 19.81 -6.65 29.95
C ILE A 85 19.63 -7.11 28.51
N ALA A 86 18.58 -6.61 27.87
CA ALA A 86 18.31 -6.80 26.45
C ALA A 86 18.21 -5.44 25.78
N SER A 87 19.10 -5.18 24.82
CA SER A 87 19.09 -4.01 23.95
C SER A 87 18.55 -4.40 22.57
N PRO A 88 17.68 -3.61 21.93
CA PRO A 88 17.15 -2.34 22.43
C PRO A 88 16.17 -2.46 23.59
N VAL A 89 16.34 -1.65 24.63
CA VAL A 89 15.49 -1.63 25.84
C VAL A 89 14.07 -1.21 25.49
N LYS A 90 13.85 -0.35 24.49
CA LYS A 90 12.50 -0.02 23.97
C LYS A 90 11.69 -1.23 23.50
N MET A 91 12.32 -2.37 23.23
CA MET A 91 11.62 -3.61 22.86
C MET A 91 11.03 -4.36 24.06
N GLY A 92 11.39 -3.98 25.28
CA GLY A 92 10.74 -4.49 26.50
C GLY A 92 10.93 -5.98 26.77
N TYR A 93 11.96 -6.63 26.19
CA TYR A 93 12.16 -8.08 26.32
C TYR A 93 12.27 -8.56 27.76
N LYS A 94 12.80 -7.74 28.68
CA LYS A 94 12.86 -8.09 30.10
C LYS A 94 11.47 -8.15 30.75
N ASP A 95 10.55 -7.32 30.29
CA ASP A 95 9.23 -7.11 30.90
C ASP A 95 8.11 -7.91 30.20
N LYS A 96 8.47 -8.69 29.17
CA LYS A 96 7.53 -9.56 28.47
C LYS A 96 7.06 -10.69 29.38
N SER A 97 5.76 -11.00 29.33
CA SER A 97 5.14 -12.02 30.19
C SER A 97 5.67 -13.45 29.96
N ASP A 98 6.23 -13.71 28.79
CA ASP A 98 6.81 -15.00 28.40
C ASP A 98 8.34 -15.05 28.56
N THR A 99 8.95 -13.96 29.03
CA THR A 99 10.37 -13.94 29.39
C THR A 99 10.57 -14.65 30.71
N ASN A 100 11.48 -15.60 30.72
CA ASN A 100 11.75 -16.45 31.86
C ASN A 100 13.26 -16.62 32.06
N ILE A 101 13.66 -16.68 33.33
CA ILE A 101 15.03 -17.03 33.73
C ILE A 101 14.94 -18.36 34.50
N TRP A 102 15.70 -19.36 34.05
CA TRP A 102 15.77 -20.67 34.68
C TRP A 102 17.22 -21.03 34.93
N GLN A 103 17.65 -21.01 36.20
CA GLN A 103 19.06 -21.22 36.57
C GLN A 103 19.95 -20.30 35.71
N ASN A 104 20.81 -20.86 34.86
CA ASN A 104 21.74 -20.15 33.99
C ASN A 104 21.21 -19.88 32.57
N ALA A 105 19.90 -19.94 32.35
CA ALA A 105 19.30 -19.75 31.04
C ALA A 105 18.24 -18.65 31.04
N ILE A 106 18.13 -17.94 29.91
CA ILE A 106 17.11 -16.94 29.64
C ILE A 106 16.31 -17.43 28.43
N GLY A 107 14.98 -17.31 28.46
CA GLY A 107 14.16 -17.53 27.28
C GLY A 107 13.08 -16.48 27.12
N PHE A 108 12.75 -16.17 25.87
CA PHE A 108 11.76 -15.17 25.47
C PHE A 108 11.31 -15.41 24.03
N THR A 109 10.15 -14.88 23.64
CA THR A 109 9.67 -14.97 22.25
C THR A 109 10.01 -13.71 21.45
N MET A 110 10.65 -13.93 20.30
CA MET A 110 10.95 -12.91 19.30
C MET A 110 9.89 -12.90 18.20
N ASP A 111 9.04 -11.87 18.16
CA ASP A 111 7.89 -11.79 17.24
C ASP A 111 8.32 -11.56 15.79
N ASN A 112 9.38 -10.77 15.57
CA ASN A 112 9.94 -10.46 14.26
C ASN A 112 11.47 -10.48 14.34
N PRO A 113 12.17 -10.91 13.28
CA PRO A 113 13.63 -10.86 13.23
C PRO A 113 14.12 -9.42 13.35
N HIS A 114 15.07 -9.22 14.27
CA HIS A 114 15.77 -7.96 14.48
C HIS A 114 17.06 -8.24 15.26
N TYR A 115 17.94 -7.24 15.32
CA TYR A 115 19.22 -7.36 16.02
C TYR A 115 19.07 -6.95 17.48
N MET A 116 19.66 -7.75 18.36
CA MET A 116 19.63 -7.48 19.80
C MET A 116 20.93 -7.88 20.48
N ILE A 117 21.22 -7.24 21.61
CA ILE A 117 22.37 -7.52 22.46
C ILE A 117 21.87 -7.95 23.83
N ILE A 118 22.36 -9.10 24.31
CA ILE A 118 22.11 -9.61 25.65
C ILE A 118 23.36 -9.45 26.51
N ARG A 119 23.19 -8.95 27.74
CA ARG A 119 24.23 -8.87 28.77
C ARG A 119 23.72 -9.34 30.11
N ILE A 120 24.55 -10.09 30.85
CA ILE A 120 24.30 -10.42 32.26
C ILE A 120 25.11 -9.44 33.13
N PRO A 121 24.49 -8.68 34.06
CA PRO A 121 25.21 -7.81 34.98
C PRO A 121 26.27 -8.58 35.78
N GLY A 122 27.51 -8.07 35.79
CA GLY A 122 28.66 -8.74 36.42
C GLY A 122 29.27 -9.89 35.60
N GLY A 123 28.66 -10.26 34.47
CA GLY A 123 29.23 -11.19 33.48
C GLY A 123 30.11 -10.45 32.46
N TYR A 124 31.14 -11.12 31.95
CA TYR A 124 32.21 -10.48 31.16
C TYR A 124 32.02 -10.50 29.64
N ARG A 125 30.92 -11.03 29.07
CA ARG A 125 30.76 -11.16 27.60
C ARG A 125 29.33 -10.94 27.12
N GLU A 126 29.10 -9.93 26.29
CA GLU A 126 27.83 -9.75 25.56
C GLU A 126 27.55 -10.89 24.57
N LEU A 127 26.27 -11.15 24.30
CA LEU A 127 25.81 -11.98 23.18
C LEU A 127 25.04 -11.11 22.20
N ILE A 128 25.51 -11.05 20.96
CA ILE A 128 24.86 -10.36 19.85
C ILE A 128 24.04 -11.36 19.05
N ILE A 129 22.75 -11.10 18.90
CA ILE A 129 21.82 -11.95 18.16
C ILE A 129 21.50 -11.23 16.85
N CYS A 130 22.08 -11.71 15.76
CA CYS A 130 21.83 -11.24 14.40
C CYS A 130 20.73 -12.11 13.76
N ALA A 131 19.47 -11.85 14.13
CA ALA A 131 18.33 -12.55 13.54
C ALA A 131 17.81 -11.80 12.31
N ASP A 132 18.02 -12.37 11.12
CA ASP A 132 17.59 -11.80 9.85
C ASP A 132 16.21 -12.32 9.41
N PRO A 133 15.49 -11.58 8.55
CA PRO A 133 14.39 -12.16 7.78
C PRO A 133 14.86 -13.32 6.91
N LEU A 134 13.94 -14.27 6.64
CA LEU A 134 14.16 -15.32 5.63
C LEU A 134 14.50 -14.71 4.28
N GLU A 135 15.48 -15.30 3.60
CA GLU A 135 15.89 -14.91 2.27
C GLU A 135 14.82 -15.36 1.26
N MET A 136 14.09 -14.40 0.69
CA MET A 136 13.04 -14.69 -0.30
C MET A 136 13.55 -14.62 -1.74
N ASP A 137 14.74 -14.05 -1.94
CA ASP A 137 15.38 -13.82 -3.24
C ASP A 137 16.71 -14.57 -3.39
N ALA A 138 16.96 -15.59 -2.57
CA ALA A 138 18.13 -16.45 -2.70
C ALA A 138 18.16 -17.12 -4.09
N PRO A 139 19.21 -16.89 -4.91
CA PRO A 139 19.33 -17.48 -6.24
C PRO A 139 19.68 -18.97 -6.18
N PRO A 140 19.36 -19.76 -7.22
CA PRO A 140 19.87 -21.11 -7.36
C PRO A 140 21.40 -21.10 -7.53
N SER A 141 22.07 -22.18 -7.13
CA SER A 141 23.54 -22.31 -7.23
C SER A 141 24.06 -22.52 -8.67
N THR A 142 23.16 -22.79 -9.62
CA THR A 142 23.45 -23.01 -11.04
C THR A 142 22.28 -22.47 -11.88
N GLY A 143 22.53 -22.18 -13.16
CA GLY A 143 21.50 -21.72 -14.10
C GLY A 143 22.01 -20.63 -15.04
N SER A 144 21.15 -20.17 -15.95
CA SER A 144 21.46 -19.04 -16.82
C SER A 144 21.65 -17.76 -15.99
N GLY A 145 22.72 -17.02 -16.26
CA GLY A 145 23.07 -15.80 -15.50
C GLY A 145 23.66 -16.05 -14.11
N ILE A 146 23.93 -17.30 -13.72
CA ILE A 146 24.60 -17.67 -12.47
C ILE A 146 26.05 -18.06 -12.74
N PHE A 147 26.98 -17.39 -12.07
CA PHE A 147 28.43 -17.56 -12.20
C PHE A 147 28.98 -18.07 -10.88
N ASN A 148 28.95 -19.38 -10.68
CA ASN A 148 29.35 -20.02 -9.43
C ASN A 148 30.87 -20.14 -9.32
N VAL A 149 31.45 -19.48 -8.32
CA VAL A 149 32.92 -19.38 -8.17
C VAL A 149 33.60 -20.74 -8.00
N VAL A 150 32.91 -21.74 -7.46
CA VAL A 150 33.46 -23.09 -7.28
C VAL A 150 33.21 -23.93 -8.53
N THR A 151 31.95 -24.14 -8.90
CA THR A 151 31.61 -25.13 -9.94
C THR A 151 31.91 -24.66 -11.35
N ASN A 152 31.98 -23.36 -11.61
CA ASN A 152 32.31 -22.81 -12.93
C ASN A 152 33.78 -22.35 -13.03
N PHE A 153 34.37 -21.89 -11.92
CA PHE A 153 35.68 -21.22 -11.92
C PHE A 153 36.73 -21.81 -10.96
N GLY A 154 36.41 -22.89 -10.25
CA GLY A 154 37.38 -23.67 -9.49
C GLY A 154 37.93 -23.01 -8.21
N ALA A 155 37.21 -22.08 -7.60
CA ALA A 155 37.59 -21.52 -6.29
C ALA A 155 37.68 -22.63 -5.22
N ASP A 156 38.65 -22.53 -4.32
CA ASP A 156 38.87 -23.50 -3.25
C ASP A 156 38.03 -23.16 -1.99
N PRO A 157 36.97 -23.93 -1.66
CA PRO A 157 36.12 -23.68 -0.51
C PRO A 157 36.72 -24.13 0.82
N THR A 158 37.88 -24.80 0.82
CA THR A 158 38.52 -25.31 2.05
C THR A 158 39.33 -24.23 2.77
N GLY A 159 39.68 -23.17 2.05
CA GLY A 159 40.49 -22.07 2.53
C GLY A 159 42.00 -22.33 2.50
N THR A 160 42.44 -23.36 1.78
CA THR A 160 43.88 -23.69 1.66
C THR A 160 44.58 -22.90 0.56
N SER A 161 43.85 -22.50 -0.48
CA SER A 161 44.36 -21.85 -1.69
C SER A 161 43.74 -20.46 -1.89
N LEU A 162 44.51 -19.54 -2.47
CA LEU A 162 44.02 -18.22 -2.85
C LEU A 162 43.05 -18.33 -4.04
N SER A 163 41.83 -17.83 -3.88
CA SER A 163 40.74 -17.94 -4.87
C SER A 163 40.57 -16.71 -5.77
N THR A 164 41.50 -15.74 -5.72
CA THR A 164 41.41 -14.45 -6.44
C THR A 164 41.12 -14.62 -7.93
N THR A 165 41.83 -15.52 -8.61
CA THR A 165 41.67 -15.75 -10.05
C THR A 165 40.27 -16.23 -10.39
N SER A 166 39.71 -17.15 -9.60
CA SER A 166 38.37 -17.69 -9.83
C SER A 166 37.28 -16.63 -9.66
N PHE A 167 37.42 -15.76 -8.64
CA PHE A 167 36.49 -14.64 -8.44
C PHE A 167 36.59 -13.60 -9.57
N ALA A 168 37.81 -13.26 -10.01
CA ALA A 168 38.01 -12.33 -11.12
C ALA A 168 37.41 -12.87 -12.44
N GLN A 169 37.59 -14.17 -12.73
CA GLN A 169 36.99 -14.83 -13.88
C GLN A 169 35.45 -14.84 -13.80
N ALA A 170 34.88 -15.11 -12.62
CA ALA A 170 33.44 -15.09 -12.41
C ALA A 170 32.84 -13.68 -12.64
N MET A 171 33.48 -12.64 -12.10
CA MET A 171 33.06 -11.24 -12.30
C MET A 171 33.15 -10.84 -13.78
N SER A 172 34.23 -11.21 -14.46
CA SER A 172 34.42 -10.94 -15.89
C SER A 172 33.39 -11.66 -16.76
N ALA A 173 33.10 -12.92 -16.46
CA ALA A 173 32.08 -13.70 -17.15
C ALA A 173 30.67 -13.12 -16.95
N ALA A 174 30.33 -12.71 -15.72
CA ALA A 174 29.06 -12.04 -15.42
C ALA A 174 28.94 -10.71 -16.18
N SER A 175 29.99 -9.89 -16.15
CA SER A 175 29.99 -8.62 -16.89
C SER A 175 29.89 -8.83 -18.41
N SER A 176 30.60 -9.81 -18.96
CA SER A 176 30.58 -10.12 -20.40
C SER A 176 29.21 -10.62 -20.88
N ASN A 177 28.42 -11.18 -19.96
CA ASN A 177 27.04 -11.60 -20.19
C ASN A 177 26.03 -10.42 -20.11
N GLY A 178 26.50 -9.18 -19.92
CA GLY A 178 25.64 -8.01 -19.71
C GLY A 178 25.11 -7.88 -18.29
N GLY A 179 25.68 -8.62 -17.34
CA GLY A 179 25.26 -8.72 -15.95
C GLY A 179 25.00 -10.17 -15.51
N GLY A 180 24.72 -10.33 -14.22
CA GLY A 180 24.43 -11.64 -13.63
C GLY A 180 24.80 -11.74 -12.16
N ILE A 181 24.65 -12.95 -11.61
CA ILE A 181 24.90 -13.21 -10.19
C ILE A 181 26.17 -14.06 -10.06
N VAL A 182 27.20 -13.49 -9.44
CA VAL A 182 28.34 -14.26 -8.95
C VAL A 182 27.93 -14.94 -7.65
N TYR A 183 27.80 -16.27 -7.70
CA TYR A 183 27.30 -17.08 -6.60
C TYR A 183 28.46 -17.68 -5.81
N VAL A 184 28.48 -17.42 -4.50
CA VAL A 184 29.49 -17.97 -3.58
C VAL A 184 28.83 -19.01 -2.66
N PRO A 185 29.11 -20.32 -2.84
CA PRO A 185 28.58 -21.37 -1.98
C PRO A 185 29.21 -21.35 -0.57
N PRO A 186 28.67 -22.12 0.39
CA PRO A 186 29.29 -22.29 1.70
C PRO A 186 30.73 -22.81 1.61
N GLY A 187 31.64 -22.22 2.37
CA GLY A 187 33.08 -22.47 2.29
C GLY A 187 33.89 -21.28 2.80
N VAL A 188 35.21 -21.46 2.97
CA VAL A 188 36.15 -20.40 3.34
C VAL A 188 37.03 -20.09 2.14
N TYR A 189 37.06 -18.83 1.71
CA TYR A 189 37.75 -18.39 0.50
C TYR A 189 38.72 -17.24 0.79
N PRO A 190 40.02 -17.53 0.98
CA PRO A 190 41.07 -16.53 0.90
C PRO A 190 41.01 -15.84 -0.46
N VAL A 191 40.82 -14.52 -0.49
CA VAL A 191 40.63 -13.78 -1.75
C VAL A 191 41.29 -12.40 -1.70
N GLY A 192 42.00 -12.07 -2.78
CA GLY A 192 42.60 -10.77 -3.07
C GLY A 192 41.55 -9.69 -3.36
N ASN A 193 41.93 -8.59 -4.01
CA ASN A 193 40.98 -7.55 -4.40
C ASN A 193 39.84 -8.09 -5.30
N ILE A 194 38.61 -7.65 -5.02
CA ILE A 194 37.42 -7.92 -5.83
C ILE A 194 36.91 -6.58 -6.35
N ILE A 195 36.80 -6.45 -7.68
CA ILE A 195 36.20 -5.29 -8.35
C ILE A 195 34.92 -5.75 -9.01
N ILE A 196 33.77 -5.20 -8.58
CA ILE A 196 32.44 -5.59 -9.08
C ILE A 196 32.04 -4.67 -10.25
N PRO A 197 31.82 -5.20 -11.48
CA PRO A 197 31.38 -4.41 -12.63
C PRO A 197 29.89 -4.02 -12.55
N SER A 198 29.45 -3.11 -13.42
CA SER A 198 28.03 -2.73 -13.54
C SER A 198 27.12 -3.94 -13.79
N ALA A 199 25.89 -3.89 -13.28
CA ALA A 199 24.86 -4.93 -13.43
C ALA A 199 25.25 -6.33 -12.89
N VAL A 200 26.32 -6.43 -12.09
CA VAL A 200 26.73 -7.68 -11.46
C VAL A 200 26.32 -7.68 -9.99
N SER A 201 25.73 -8.80 -9.56
CA SER A 201 25.39 -9.04 -8.15
C SER A 201 26.32 -10.09 -7.55
N LEU A 202 26.87 -9.83 -6.37
CA LEU A 202 27.63 -10.79 -5.57
C LEU A 202 26.71 -11.39 -4.49
N TYR A 203 26.36 -12.67 -4.63
CA TYR A 203 25.55 -13.39 -3.66
C TYR A 203 26.43 -14.28 -2.78
N LEU A 204 26.35 -14.05 -1.46
CA LEU A 204 27.06 -14.83 -0.44
C LEU A 204 26.08 -15.75 0.28
N ALA A 205 26.10 -17.05 -0.06
CA ALA A 205 25.24 -18.03 0.60
C ALA A 205 25.56 -18.14 2.10
N GLY A 206 24.56 -18.47 2.91
CA GLY A 206 24.74 -18.74 4.34
C GLY A 206 25.81 -19.80 4.61
N GLY A 207 26.83 -19.45 5.38
CA GLY A 207 28.01 -20.30 5.66
C GLY A 207 29.20 -20.08 4.71
N SER A 208 29.07 -19.22 3.70
CA SER A 208 30.21 -18.74 2.91
C SER A 208 31.03 -17.70 3.69
N VAL A 209 32.35 -17.69 3.52
CA VAL A 209 33.27 -16.72 4.11
C VAL A 209 34.27 -16.26 3.06
N LEU A 210 34.19 -14.99 2.66
CA LEU A 210 35.30 -14.32 1.99
C LEU A 210 36.30 -13.89 3.07
N ARG A 211 37.57 -14.26 2.92
CA ARG A 211 38.59 -14.02 3.95
C ARG A 211 39.74 -13.20 3.40
N PHE A 212 40.02 -12.08 4.06
CA PHE A 212 41.20 -11.27 3.81
C PHE A 212 42.44 -12.00 4.34
N THR A 213 43.49 -12.12 3.54
CA THR A 213 44.68 -12.88 3.93
C THR A 213 45.57 -12.08 4.87
N GLY A 214 45.55 -10.75 4.77
CA GLY A 214 46.48 -9.85 5.48
C GLY A 214 47.91 -9.90 4.95
N ASN A 215 48.18 -10.68 3.89
CA ASN A 215 49.47 -10.69 3.21
C ASN A 215 49.44 -9.65 2.08
N GLN A 216 50.28 -8.62 2.18
CA GLN A 216 50.33 -7.52 1.22
C GLN A 216 50.56 -7.99 -0.23
N GLN A 217 51.21 -9.13 -0.47
CA GLN A 217 51.48 -9.64 -1.82
C GLN A 217 50.22 -10.09 -2.57
N ASP A 218 49.12 -10.35 -1.85
CA ASP A 218 47.85 -10.81 -2.45
C ASP A 218 46.97 -9.64 -2.94
N TYR A 219 47.39 -8.39 -2.70
CA TYR A 219 46.58 -7.18 -2.90
C TYR A 219 47.32 -6.05 -3.60
N THR A 220 46.56 -5.12 -4.20
CA THR A 220 47.07 -3.80 -4.54
C THR A 220 47.29 -2.99 -3.27
N THR A 221 48.38 -2.21 -3.20
CA THR A 221 48.56 -1.23 -2.13
C THR A 221 47.98 0.10 -2.60
N ASP A 222 46.81 0.47 -2.09
CA ASP A 222 46.08 1.63 -2.58
C ASP A 222 46.41 2.91 -1.81
N TRP A 223 46.72 2.79 -0.52
CA TRP A 223 46.99 3.96 0.32
C TRP A 223 47.82 3.66 1.55
N LEU A 224 48.37 4.71 2.16
CA LEU A 224 49.01 4.71 3.47
C LEU A 224 48.08 5.39 4.48
N LYS A 225 47.63 4.64 5.48
CA LYS A 225 46.91 5.20 6.64
C LYS A 225 47.93 5.75 7.63
N THR A 226 48.26 7.03 7.48
CA THR A 226 49.34 7.70 8.22
C THR A 226 49.16 7.60 9.74
N SER A 227 47.92 7.73 10.24
CA SER A 227 47.61 7.65 11.67
C SER A 227 47.91 6.28 12.30
N GLN A 228 47.86 5.22 11.50
CA GLN A 228 48.22 3.87 11.91
C GLN A 228 49.62 3.45 11.45
N GLY A 229 50.31 4.24 10.61
CA GLY A 229 51.60 3.91 10.01
C GLY A 229 51.56 2.60 9.21
N ARG A 230 50.48 2.34 8.47
CA ARG A 230 50.23 1.08 7.76
C ARG A 230 49.72 1.30 6.34
N ASN A 231 50.22 0.49 5.42
CA ASN A 231 49.68 0.37 4.07
C ASN A 231 48.33 -0.35 4.12
N GLY A 232 47.46 -0.01 3.18
CA GLY A 232 46.21 -0.73 3.03
C GLY A 232 45.62 -0.67 1.63
N THR A 233 44.46 -1.29 1.51
CA THR A 233 43.77 -1.54 0.24
C THR A 233 42.26 -1.36 0.35
N GLU A 234 41.63 -1.07 -0.78
CA GLU A 234 40.20 -1.21 -0.98
C GLU A 234 39.90 -2.67 -1.41
N TRP A 235 39.47 -3.51 -0.47
CA TRP A 235 39.40 -4.96 -0.71
C TRP A 235 38.28 -5.34 -1.69
N ILE A 236 37.03 -5.04 -1.34
CA ILE A 236 35.87 -5.28 -2.21
C ILE A 236 35.34 -3.93 -2.67
N THR A 237 35.56 -3.57 -3.92
CA THR A 237 35.16 -2.28 -4.50
C THR A 237 34.28 -2.47 -5.72
N THR A 238 33.62 -1.41 -6.15
CA THR A 238 32.93 -1.36 -7.43
C THR A 238 33.87 -0.82 -8.51
N ALA A 239 33.67 -1.25 -9.75
CA ALA A 239 34.29 -0.57 -10.88
C ALA A 239 33.89 0.92 -10.86
N HIS A 240 34.81 1.83 -11.15
CA HIS A 240 34.49 3.26 -11.17
C HIS A 240 33.49 3.58 -12.29
N ASN A 241 32.61 4.54 -12.04
CA ASN A 241 31.51 4.93 -12.94
C ASN A 241 30.56 3.77 -13.27
N SER A 242 30.41 2.83 -12.33
CA SER A 242 29.51 1.69 -12.48
C SER A 242 28.09 2.01 -12.01
N ALA A 243 27.15 1.12 -12.34
CA ALA A 243 25.79 1.18 -11.83
C ALA A 243 25.16 -0.19 -11.62
N ASP A 244 24.07 -0.23 -10.83
CA ASP A 244 23.19 -1.40 -10.69
C ASP A 244 23.90 -2.63 -10.09
N ILE A 245 24.61 -2.42 -8.98
CA ILE A 245 25.40 -3.47 -8.30
C ILE A 245 24.71 -3.87 -6.99
N LYS A 246 24.69 -5.17 -6.69
CA LYS A 246 24.14 -5.69 -5.43
C LYS A 246 25.12 -6.64 -4.75
N ILE A 247 25.39 -6.44 -3.46
CA ILE A 247 26.02 -7.44 -2.59
C ILE A 247 24.97 -7.92 -1.59
N TYR A 248 24.64 -9.21 -1.60
CA TYR A 248 23.54 -9.72 -0.77
C TYR A 248 23.70 -11.17 -0.35
N GLY A 249 22.89 -11.59 0.61
CA GLY A 249 22.87 -12.95 1.13
C GLY A 249 23.09 -13.00 2.65
N ARG A 250 23.56 -14.14 3.16
CA ARG A 250 23.80 -14.38 4.60
C ARG A 250 25.17 -14.98 4.89
N GLY A 251 26.10 -14.86 3.95
CA GLY A 251 27.51 -15.18 4.14
C GLY A 251 28.27 -14.11 4.94
N THR A 252 29.58 -14.31 5.07
CA THR A 252 30.47 -13.47 5.86
C THR A 252 31.63 -12.92 5.03
N ILE A 253 31.98 -11.65 5.28
CA ILE A 253 33.19 -10.97 4.80
C ILE A 253 34.08 -10.78 6.03
N ASP A 254 35.18 -11.51 6.11
CA ASP A 254 36.07 -11.55 7.26
C ASP A 254 37.41 -10.88 6.93
N CYS A 255 37.63 -9.73 7.55
CA CYS A 255 38.83 -8.92 7.36
C CYS A 255 40.07 -9.47 8.06
N ASN A 256 39.96 -10.54 8.86
CA ASN A 256 41.11 -11.13 9.56
C ASN A 256 41.97 -10.09 10.33
N GLY A 257 41.31 -9.14 10.98
CA GLY A 257 41.89 -7.87 11.43
C GLY A 257 43.03 -7.99 12.41
N GLU A 258 42.99 -8.97 13.33
CA GLU A 258 44.08 -9.15 14.30
C GLU A 258 45.39 -9.50 13.59
N TYR A 259 45.35 -10.46 12.65
CA TYR A 259 46.50 -10.80 11.83
C TYR A 259 46.92 -9.61 10.95
N ALA A 260 45.97 -8.99 10.25
CA ALA A 260 46.21 -7.84 9.38
C ALA A 260 46.89 -6.66 10.12
N LEU A 261 46.45 -6.38 11.34
CA LEU A 261 46.93 -5.25 12.15
C LEU A 261 48.27 -5.54 12.83
N ARG A 262 48.45 -6.72 13.42
CA ARG A 262 49.59 -7.06 14.27
C ARG A 262 50.71 -7.78 13.54
N THR A 263 50.37 -8.74 12.67
CA THR A 263 51.34 -9.61 12.02
C THR A 263 51.62 -9.19 10.58
N GLY A 264 50.59 -9.14 9.73
CA GLY A 264 50.72 -8.77 8.32
C GLY A 264 51.05 -7.30 8.11
N ARG A 265 50.71 -6.44 9.08
CA ARG A 265 50.88 -4.97 9.03
C ARG A 265 50.31 -4.33 7.76
N PHE A 266 49.25 -4.92 7.22
CA PHE A 266 48.57 -4.51 6.01
C PHE A 266 47.06 -4.60 6.26
N ILE A 267 46.37 -3.47 6.17
CA ILE A 267 44.96 -3.32 6.56
C ILE A 267 44.08 -3.10 5.34
N ALA A 268 42.77 -3.24 5.48
CA ALA A 268 41.85 -3.04 4.38
C ALA A 268 40.57 -2.35 4.83
N HIS A 269 40.02 -1.51 3.96
CA HIS A 269 38.59 -1.27 3.98
C HIS A 269 37.88 -2.45 3.34
N ALA A 270 36.85 -2.95 3.99
CA ALA A 270 36.27 -4.25 3.63
C ALA A 270 35.44 -4.16 2.35
N VAL A 271 34.45 -3.26 2.36
CA VAL A 271 33.49 -3.09 1.28
C VAL A 271 33.33 -1.61 0.99
N VAL A 272 33.66 -1.22 -0.24
CA VAL A 272 33.80 0.19 -0.63
C VAL A 272 33.10 0.41 -1.96
N PRO A 273 31.76 0.59 -1.99
CA PRO A 273 31.11 1.04 -3.20
C PRO A 273 31.64 2.44 -3.54
N MET A 274 32.40 2.51 -4.62
CA MET A 274 33.21 3.66 -5.00
C MET A 274 32.83 4.15 -6.39
N ALA A 275 32.45 5.41 -6.48
CA ALA A 275 32.04 6.05 -7.73
C ALA A 275 31.00 5.23 -8.50
N THR A 276 29.96 4.78 -7.80
CA THR A 276 28.89 3.96 -8.36
C THR A 276 27.51 4.58 -8.11
N THR A 277 26.52 4.20 -8.91
CA THR A 277 25.12 4.62 -8.70
C THR A 277 24.17 3.42 -8.63
N ARG A 278 23.14 3.48 -7.78
CA ARG A 278 22.20 2.36 -7.57
C ARG A 278 22.90 1.10 -7.06
N PHE A 279 23.67 1.26 -5.98
CA PHE A 279 24.30 0.15 -5.26
C PHE A 279 23.44 -0.31 -4.08
N THR A 280 23.32 -1.63 -3.89
CA THR A 280 22.60 -2.22 -2.76
C THR A 280 23.50 -3.19 -1.99
N TYR A 281 23.56 -3.04 -0.67
CA TYR A 281 24.08 -4.03 0.25
C TYR A 281 22.92 -4.58 1.09
N ASP A 282 22.65 -5.88 1.07
CA ASP A 282 21.54 -6.47 1.82
C ASP A 282 21.91 -7.81 2.47
N GLY A 283 22.33 -7.73 3.73
CA GLY A 283 22.36 -8.89 4.62
C GLY A 283 23.68 -9.58 4.92
N PRO A 284 24.78 -9.53 4.14
CA PRO A 284 26.01 -10.18 4.57
C PRO A 284 26.57 -9.57 5.87
N LEU A 285 27.30 -10.39 6.61
CA LEU A 285 27.97 -10.00 7.84
C LEU A 285 29.41 -9.61 7.49
N ILE A 286 29.87 -8.45 7.96
CA ILE A 286 31.28 -8.05 7.88
C ILE A 286 31.87 -8.15 9.28
N ARG A 287 33.05 -8.75 9.43
CA ARG A 287 33.67 -8.88 10.75
C ARG A 287 35.16 -8.63 10.76
N HIS A 288 35.60 -8.27 11.97
CA HIS A 288 36.99 -8.25 12.37
C HIS A 288 37.86 -7.36 11.49
N CYS A 289 37.37 -6.19 11.08
CA CYS A 289 38.16 -5.24 10.31
C CYS A 289 39.00 -4.35 11.25
N ALA A 290 40.22 -4.04 10.80
CA ALA A 290 41.19 -3.23 11.54
C ALA A 290 41.28 -1.77 11.02
N ALA A 291 40.51 -1.47 9.98
CA ALA A 291 40.31 -0.14 9.38
C ALA A 291 38.80 0.10 9.20
N TRP A 292 38.43 1.23 8.59
CA TRP A 292 37.04 1.57 8.27
C TRP A 292 36.41 0.48 7.39
N THR A 293 35.19 0.07 7.70
CA THR A 293 34.72 -1.26 7.28
C THR A 293 33.85 -1.22 6.03
N LEU A 294 32.66 -0.63 6.12
CA LEU A 294 31.73 -0.46 5.02
C LEU A 294 31.65 1.02 4.67
N MET A 295 32.31 1.42 3.58
CA MET A 295 32.56 2.82 3.27
C MET A 295 31.98 3.20 1.91
N VAL A 296 30.84 3.88 1.91
CA VAL A 296 30.20 4.37 0.68
C VAL A 296 30.92 5.62 0.21
N THR A 297 31.60 5.55 -0.93
CA THR A 297 32.54 6.57 -1.37
C THR A 297 32.12 7.15 -2.71
N ARG A 298 31.91 8.47 -2.78
CA ARG A 298 31.60 9.20 -4.04
C ARG A 298 30.49 8.56 -4.87
N SER A 299 29.51 8.01 -4.18
CA SER A 299 28.45 7.22 -4.79
C SER A 299 27.10 7.89 -4.60
N ASN A 300 26.15 7.54 -5.45
CA ASN A 300 24.82 8.14 -5.46
C ASN A 300 23.73 7.07 -5.48
N ASN A 301 22.60 7.29 -4.80
CA ASN A 301 21.51 6.31 -4.71
C ASN A 301 21.98 4.96 -4.17
N VAL A 302 22.39 4.93 -2.90
CA VAL A 302 22.96 3.74 -2.25
C VAL A 302 22.03 3.26 -1.13
N ILE A 303 21.77 1.96 -1.09
CA ILE A 303 20.99 1.33 -0.01
C ILE A 303 21.88 0.33 0.72
N ILE A 304 22.03 0.51 2.02
CA ILE A 304 22.62 -0.46 2.94
C ILE A 304 21.48 -0.94 3.86
N ASP A 305 21.08 -2.19 3.72
CA ASP A 305 20.02 -2.82 4.50
C ASP A 305 20.57 -4.07 5.21
N HIS A 306 20.11 -4.33 6.44
CA HIS A 306 20.51 -5.50 7.22
C HIS A 306 22.03 -5.72 7.32
N ALA A 307 22.84 -4.66 7.28
CA ALA A 307 24.28 -4.80 7.42
C ALA A 307 24.63 -5.14 8.87
N LYS A 308 25.51 -6.12 9.05
CA LYS A 308 26.02 -6.52 10.36
C LYS A 308 27.52 -6.33 10.35
N VAL A 309 28.01 -5.22 10.88
CA VAL A 309 29.43 -4.96 11.01
C VAL A 309 29.86 -5.27 12.44
N LEU A 310 30.64 -6.33 12.61
CA LEU A 310 31.05 -6.90 13.89
C LEU A 310 32.57 -6.83 14.05
N ASN A 311 33.09 -5.69 14.51
CA ASN A 311 34.51 -5.50 14.74
C ASN A 311 34.91 -5.65 16.21
N ALA A 312 36.20 -5.90 16.42
CA ALA A 312 36.79 -5.99 17.73
C ALA A 312 36.75 -4.62 18.43
N LEU A 313 36.33 -4.60 19.70
CA LEU A 313 36.33 -3.42 20.56
C LEU A 313 37.71 -3.13 21.18
N SER A 314 38.77 -3.70 20.60
CA SER A 314 40.16 -3.61 21.07
C SER A 314 41.10 -3.06 19.99
N MET A 315 40.59 -2.83 18.77
CA MET A 315 41.34 -2.38 17.60
C MET A 315 41.02 -0.91 17.33
N GLY A 316 41.96 -0.17 16.73
CA GLY A 316 41.89 1.31 16.60
C GLY A 316 40.78 1.83 15.67
N GLU A 317 41.16 2.57 14.63
CA GLU A 317 40.21 3.26 13.71
C GLU A 317 39.47 2.25 12.81
N ASN A 318 38.51 1.53 13.37
CA ASN A 318 37.77 0.45 12.73
C ASN A 318 36.27 0.72 12.60
N ASP A 319 35.95 1.96 12.21
CA ASP A 319 34.59 2.47 11.96
C ASP A 319 33.72 1.43 11.22
N ALA A 320 32.46 1.33 11.60
CA ALA A 320 31.57 0.29 11.09
C ALA A 320 30.97 0.66 9.73
N VAL A 321 30.20 1.75 9.66
CA VAL A 321 29.58 2.24 8.41
C VAL A 321 29.83 3.73 8.24
N ASP A 322 30.50 4.09 7.14
CA ASP A 322 30.85 5.46 6.78
C ASP A 322 30.26 5.86 5.43
N ILE A 323 29.59 7.01 5.39
CA ILE A 323 29.16 7.65 4.14
C ILE A 323 30.12 8.79 3.82
N VAL A 324 30.89 8.62 2.75
CA VAL A 324 32.01 9.46 2.37
C VAL A 324 31.78 10.12 1.02
N ASP A 325 31.76 11.45 0.98
CA ASP A 325 31.56 12.25 -0.25
C ASP A 325 30.38 11.77 -1.13
N SER A 326 29.28 11.28 -0.54
CA SER A 326 28.20 10.56 -1.26
C SER A 326 26.83 11.19 -1.07
N GLN A 327 25.90 10.93 -2.01
CA GLN A 327 24.56 11.51 -2.02
C GLN A 327 23.45 10.46 -2.07
N HIS A 328 22.28 10.79 -1.54
CA HIS A 328 21.08 9.94 -1.58
C HIS A 328 21.36 8.52 -1.04
N VAL A 329 21.83 8.45 0.20
CA VAL A 329 22.21 7.18 0.83
C VAL A 329 21.26 6.83 1.97
N VAL A 330 20.80 5.58 2.01
CA VAL A 330 19.98 5.05 3.11
C VAL A 330 20.69 3.87 3.76
N VAL A 331 20.91 3.95 5.07
CA VAL A 331 21.42 2.86 5.90
C VAL A 331 20.35 2.46 6.90
N ARG A 332 19.85 1.23 6.84
CA ARG A 332 18.76 0.80 7.72
C ARG A 332 18.84 -0.63 8.22
N ASN A 333 18.08 -0.91 9.28
CA ASN A 333 17.97 -2.24 9.91
C ASN A 333 19.34 -2.87 10.20
N SER A 334 20.35 -2.07 10.53
CA SER A 334 21.75 -2.50 10.59
C SER A 334 22.31 -2.45 12.01
N ILE A 335 23.33 -3.26 12.30
CA ILE A 335 24.11 -3.19 13.54
C ILE A 335 25.57 -2.87 13.24
N GLY A 336 26.10 -1.86 13.94
CA GLY A 336 27.49 -1.40 13.83
C GLY A 336 28.21 -1.56 15.16
N VAL A 337 29.07 -2.58 15.26
CA VAL A 337 29.96 -2.82 16.41
C VAL A 337 31.38 -2.47 16.00
N ALA A 338 31.97 -1.46 16.62
CA ALA A 338 33.29 -0.95 16.31
C ALA A 338 33.93 -0.30 17.54
N TRP A 339 35.25 -0.26 17.65
CA TRP A 339 35.88 0.53 18.70
C TRP A 339 35.75 2.03 18.41
N ASP A 340 35.94 2.41 17.15
CA ASP A 340 35.68 3.75 16.62
C ASP A 340 34.20 3.90 16.20
N ASP A 341 33.84 4.86 15.34
CA ASP A 341 32.45 5.21 15.05
C ASP A 341 31.58 4.03 14.54
N SER A 342 30.36 3.87 15.06
CA SER A 342 29.42 2.88 14.53
C SER A 342 28.80 3.31 13.20
N PHE A 343 28.20 4.51 13.17
CA PHE A 343 27.56 5.07 11.99
C PHE A 343 27.96 6.52 11.80
N SER A 344 28.57 6.82 10.66
CA SER A 344 29.19 8.11 10.47
C SER A 344 29.09 8.66 9.05
N THR A 345 29.22 9.98 8.92
CA THR A 345 29.47 10.64 7.63
C THR A 345 30.80 11.41 7.65
N LYS A 346 31.50 11.42 6.53
CA LYS A 346 32.78 12.13 6.36
C LYS A 346 32.80 12.81 4.99
N ALA A 347 33.39 13.98 4.89
CA ALA A 347 33.85 14.52 3.61
C ALA A 347 35.37 14.63 3.66
N GLN A 348 36.07 14.00 2.72
CA GLN A 348 37.53 13.81 2.77
C GLN A 348 38.25 14.72 1.76
N PRO A 349 39.54 15.05 1.97
CA PRO A 349 40.30 15.82 0.98
C PRO A 349 40.58 14.99 -0.28
N GLN A 350 40.92 15.64 -1.40
CA GLN A 350 41.36 14.93 -2.61
C GLN A 350 42.86 14.60 -2.51
N GLY A 351 43.26 13.39 -2.91
CA GLY A 351 44.66 13.08 -3.23
C GLY A 351 45.59 12.91 -2.01
N LEU A 352 45.03 12.71 -0.81
CA LEU A 352 45.79 12.63 0.44
C LEU A 352 45.43 11.39 1.26
N GLY A 353 46.45 10.69 1.77
CA GLY A 353 46.26 9.52 2.64
C GLY A 353 45.38 8.45 1.99
N ILE A 354 44.28 8.09 2.64
CA ILE A 354 43.32 7.07 2.15
C ILE A 354 42.58 7.47 0.87
N THR A 355 42.63 8.74 0.47
CA THR A 355 41.91 9.25 -0.72
C THR A 355 42.78 9.37 -1.96
N ILE A 356 44.06 8.96 -1.90
CA ILE A 356 45.02 9.18 -3.00
C ILE A 356 44.54 8.60 -4.34
N ASN A 357 43.81 7.49 -4.28
CA ASN A 357 43.26 6.80 -5.45
C ASN A 357 41.76 7.05 -5.68
N TYR A 358 41.12 7.96 -4.94
CA TYR A 358 39.69 8.22 -5.13
C TYR A 358 39.43 8.91 -6.47
N PRO A 359 38.54 8.37 -7.32
CA PRO A 359 38.25 8.92 -8.64
C PRO A 359 37.44 10.20 -8.55
N GLY A 360 37.62 11.09 -9.53
CA GLY A 360 36.88 12.36 -9.62
C GLY A 360 37.31 13.40 -8.58
N THR A 361 36.49 14.42 -8.40
CA THR A 361 36.69 15.49 -7.40
C THR A 361 35.91 15.21 -6.13
N ASN A 362 36.28 15.86 -5.04
CA ASN A 362 35.48 15.94 -3.81
C ASN A 362 34.02 16.30 -4.11
N GLN A 363 33.10 15.62 -3.42
CA GLN A 363 31.65 15.82 -3.55
C GLN A 363 31.05 16.16 -2.18
N PRO A 364 29.92 16.88 -2.12
CA PRO A 364 29.20 17.09 -0.86
C PRO A 364 28.62 15.78 -0.32
N VAL A 365 28.43 15.69 0.99
CA VAL A 365 27.61 14.61 1.58
C VAL A 365 26.21 15.16 1.77
N THR A 366 25.23 14.69 1.00
CA THR A 366 23.86 15.19 1.11
C THR A 366 22.79 14.11 1.02
N ASP A 367 21.67 14.32 1.70
CA ASP A 367 20.51 13.43 1.68
C ASP A 367 20.86 12.01 2.16
N VAL A 368 21.44 11.95 3.36
CA VAL A 368 21.83 10.68 4.01
C VAL A 368 20.85 10.37 5.14
N LEU A 369 20.28 9.16 5.14
CA LEU A 369 19.39 8.67 6.18
C LEU A 369 19.94 7.40 6.81
N PHE A 370 20.22 7.45 8.11
CA PHE A 370 20.41 6.29 8.95
C PHE A 370 19.11 6.02 9.72
N THR A 371 18.47 4.85 9.55
CA THR A 371 17.22 4.54 10.26
C THR A 371 17.12 3.12 10.82
N ASN A 372 16.59 2.98 12.05
CA ASN A 372 16.44 1.67 12.72
C ASN A 372 17.77 0.89 12.84
N ASN A 373 18.82 1.58 13.31
CA ASN A 373 20.17 1.02 13.45
C ASN A 373 20.57 0.87 14.93
N LEU A 374 21.37 -0.16 15.25
CA LEU A 374 21.87 -0.45 16.58
C LEU A 374 23.39 -0.23 16.65
N ALA A 375 23.84 0.67 17.53
CA ALA A 375 25.25 1.04 17.69
C ALA A 375 25.84 0.48 18.99
N TYR A 376 27.02 -0.13 18.89
CA TYR A 376 27.85 -0.52 20.03
C TYR A 376 29.30 -0.11 19.75
N THR A 377 29.82 0.85 20.51
CA THR A 377 31.14 1.41 20.26
C THR A 377 31.88 1.91 21.50
N GLY A 378 33.21 2.09 21.37
CA GLY A 378 34.05 2.85 22.31
C GLY A 378 34.11 4.35 22.01
N CYS A 379 33.47 4.80 20.93
CA CYS A 379 33.54 6.14 20.34
C CYS A 379 32.13 6.74 20.17
N TYR A 380 31.76 7.24 18.98
CA TYR A 380 30.43 7.81 18.72
C TYR A 380 29.47 6.77 18.13
N GLY A 381 28.28 6.66 18.72
CA GLY A 381 27.22 5.82 18.16
C GLY A 381 26.73 6.33 16.79
N PHE A 382 26.43 7.63 16.70
CA PHE A 382 26.01 8.29 15.47
C PHE A 382 26.73 9.64 15.31
N LYS A 383 27.49 9.82 14.23
CA LYS A 383 28.37 10.99 14.05
C LYS A 383 28.30 11.62 12.66
N VAL A 384 28.45 12.94 12.61
CA VAL A 384 28.85 13.68 11.39
C VAL A 384 30.25 14.28 11.61
N GLY A 385 31.15 14.07 10.65
CA GLY A 385 32.57 14.49 10.74
C GLY A 385 33.49 13.37 11.24
N GLN A 386 34.81 13.54 11.39
CA GLN A 386 35.60 14.76 11.58
C GLN A 386 35.95 15.57 10.32
N GLY A 387 36.05 14.90 9.18
CA GLY A 387 36.35 15.53 7.89
C GLY A 387 35.11 16.20 7.31
N VAL A 388 35.23 17.49 6.99
CA VAL A 388 34.20 18.32 6.35
C VAL A 388 34.89 19.18 5.28
N TYR A 389 35.60 18.51 4.36
CA TYR A 389 36.27 19.19 3.24
C TYR A 389 35.27 19.65 2.18
N SER A 390 34.12 18.99 2.08
CA SER A 390 32.94 19.42 1.30
C SER A 390 31.76 19.64 2.24
N THR A 391 30.76 20.39 1.76
CA THR A 391 29.53 20.63 2.53
C THR A 391 28.86 19.31 2.90
N GLN A 392 28.42 19.20 4.15
CA GLN A 392 27.59 18.09 4.61
C GLN A 392 26.21 18.63 4.98
N SER A 393 25.17 18.19 4.27
CA SER A 393 23.81 18.73 4.40
C SER A 393 22.71 17.68 4.44
N ASN A 394 21.61 17.95 5.13
CA ASN A 394 20.44 17.06 5.19
C ASN A 394 20.80 15.61 5.59
N ILE A 395 21.45 15.48 6.74
CA ILE A 395 21.83 14.19 7.32
C ILE A 395 20.87 13.86 8.46
N ARG A 396 20.20 12.72 8.37
CA ARG A 396 19.17 12.30 9.32
C ARG A 396 19.54 10.97 9.97
N PHE A 397 19.42 10.92 11.29
CA PHE A 397 19.49 9.73 12.12
C PHE A 397 18.12 9.52 12.77
N GLU A 398 17.46 8.41 12.49
CA GLU A 398 16.09 8.13 12.93
C GLU A 398 15.93 6.74 13.56
N ASP A 399 15.16 6.63 14.65
CA ASP A 399 14.82 5.33 15.28
C ASP A 399 16.03 4.49 15.74
N GLY A 400 17.21 5.09 15.82
CA GLY A 400 18.46 4.43 16.19
C GLY A 400 18.63 4.24 17.70
N VAL A 401 19.46 3.26 18.07
CA VAL A 401 19.73 2.88 19.46
C VAL A 401 21.23 2.84 19.67
N VAL A 402 21.70 3.55 20.67
CA VAL A 402 23.06 3.43 21.18
C VAL A 402 23.00 2.50 22.40
N TYR A 403 23.41 1.25 22.21
CA TYR A 403 23.53 0.29 23.31
C TYR A 403 24.62 0.75 24.29
N LYS A 404 25.81 1.01 23.76
CA LYS A 404 26.97 1.48 24.51
C LYS A 404 27.87 2.32 23.62
N ALA A 405 28.28 3.50 24.09
CA ALA A 405 29.19 4.41 23.39
C ALA A 405 29.96 5.31 24.37
N ALA A 406 31.03 5.96 23.95
CA ALA A 406 31.56 7.12 24.70
C ALA A 406 30.70 8.35 24.47
N VAL A 407 30.28 8.57 23.21
CA VAL A 407 29.35 9.64 22.86
C VAL A 407 28.15 9.08 22.11
N GLY A 408 26.95 9.43 22.55
CA GLY A 408 25.72 8.92 21.92
C GLY A 408 25.56 9.47 20.49
N LEU A 409 25.40 10.80 20.40
CA LEU A 409 25.11 11.53 19.17
C LEU A 409 26.13 12.66 19.03
N GLY A 410 26.60 12.94 17.81
CA GLY A 410 27.51 14.08 17.66
C GLY A 410 27.72 14.62 16.27
N VAL A 411 28.21 15.85 16.25
CA VAL A 411 28.83 16.48 15.09
C VAL A 411 30.17 17.01 15.56
N HIS A 412 31.24 16.38 15.11
CA HIS A 412 32.60 16.78 15.43
C HIS A 412 33.23 17.33 14.17
N HIS A 413 33.43 18.64 14.09
CA HIS A 413 34.09 19.26 12.96
C HIS A 413 35.54 19.59 13.31
N LYS A 414 36.50 18.88 12.69
CA LYS A 414 37.94 19.07 12.98
C LYS A 414 38.81 19.43 11.78
N GLN A 415 38.41 18.99 10.59
CA GLN A 415 39.22 19.12 9.36
C GLN A 415 38.35 19.55 8.18
N GLY A 416 38.87 20.40 7.29
CA GLY A 416 38.13 20.99 6.18
C GLY A 416 37.43 22.29 6.57
N SER A 417 37.16 23.20 5.61
CA SER A 417 36.55 24.51 5.92
C SER A 417 35.09 24.64 5.46
N SER A 418 34.48 23.54 5.01
CA SER A 418 33.10 23.55 4.51
C SER A 418 32.09 23.51 5.66
N ALA A 419 30.84 23.87 5.37
CA ALA A 419 29.80 23.93 6.38
C ALA A 419 29.13 22.56 6.64
N VAL A 420 28.66 22.36 7.87
CA VAL A 420 27.68 21.33 8.22
C VAL A 420 26.33 22.00 8.45
N THR A 421 25.26 21.54 7.79
CA THR A 421 23.92 22.12 7.97
C THR A 421 22.79 21.10 7.87
N GLY A 422 21.67 21.31 8.57
CA GLY A 422 20.50 20.44 8.44
C GLY A 422 20.73 19.01 8.96
N VAL A 423 21.35 18.88 10.14
CA VAL A 423 21.55 17.57 10.81
C VAL A 423 20.39 17.30 11.75
N GLN A 424 19.81 16.11 11.69
CA GLN A 424 18.65 15.75 12.50
C GLN A 424 18.86 14.41 13.21
N PHE A 425 18.60 14.39 14.51
CA PHE A 425 18.51 13.19 15.33
C PHE A 425 17.08 13.06 15.85
N THR A 426 16.36 12.00 15.47
CA THR A 426 14.93 11.85 15.80
C THR A 426 14.59 10.44 16.29
N ARG A 427 13.85 10.32 17.41
CA ARG A 427 13.46 9.02 17.99
C ARG A 427 14.68 8.14 18.34
N MET A 428 15.73 8.75 18.85
CA MET A 428 16.95 8.05 19.25
C MET A 428 16.86 7.57 20.71
N GLU A 429 17.54 6.47 21.01
CA GLU A 429 17.68 5.94 22.37
C GLU A 429 19.16 5.79 22.74
N ILE A 430 19.54 6.23 23.93
CA ILE A 430 20.90 6.15 24.45
C ILE A 430 20.83 5.38 25.76
N GLU A 431 21.33 4.15 25.74
CA GLU A 431 21.16 3.20 26.83
C GLU A 431 22.26 3.31 27.88
N GLU A 432 23.52 3.25 27.45
CA GLU A 432 24.69 3.31 28.32
C GLU A 432 25.82 4.14 27.69
N LEU A 433 26.49 4.95 28.51
CA LEU A 433 27.65 5.72 28.08
C LEU A 433 28.86 5.37 28.94
N THR A 434 29.92 4.87 28.30
CA THR A 434 31.13 4.38 28.99
C THR A 434 32.39 4.77 28.25
N GLY A 435 33.54 4.69 28.92
CA GLY A 435 34.81 5.13 28.34
C GLY A 435 34.85 6.66 28.19
N SER A 436 35.72 7.17 27.33
CA SER A 436 35.79 8.60 27.02
C SER A 436 36.46 8.76 25.68
N ASN A 437 35.89 9.60 24.80
CA ASN A 437 36.51 9.94 23.54
C ASN A 437 36.73 11.45 23.45
N GLY A 438 37.97 11.88 23.25
CA GLY A 438 38.33 13.30 23.26
C GLY A 438 37.98 14.03 24.58
N GLY A 439 37.90 13.30 25.70
CA GLY A 439 37.45 13.84 26.98
C GLY A 439 35.92 13.88 27.16
N HIS A 440 35.15 13.32 26.23
CA HIS A 440 33.69 13.27 26.29
C HIS A 440 33.19 11.87 26.64
N GLN A 441 32.40 11.80 27.70
CA GLN A 441 31.50 10.69 28.00
C GLN A 441 30.10 11.28 28.20
N SER A 442 29.36 11.50 27.10
CA SER A 442 28.14 12.30 27.11
C SER A 442 27.16 11.88 26.01
N TRP A 443 25.87 12.15 26.21
CA TRP A 443 24.84 11.73 25.25
C TRP A 443 24.89 12.54 23.93
N LEU A 444 25.40 13.77 23.99
CA LEU A 444 25.55 14.69 22.86
C LEU A 444 26.90 15.41 22.88
N ALA A 445 27.58 15.50 21.74
CA ALA A 445 28.69 16.43 21.55
C ALA A 445 28.64 17.11 20.16
N LEU A 446 28.49 18.44 20.15
CA LEU A 446 28.51 19.28 18.95
C LEU A 446 29.66 20.27 19.09
N PHE A 447 30.75 20.11 18.35
CA PHE A 447 31.87 21.03 18.51
C PHE A 447 32.80 21.14 17.30
N ASN A 448 33.37 22.33 17.22
CA ASN A 448 34.41 22.72 16.28
C ASN A 448 35.76 22.67 16.98
N GLU A 449 36.72 22.00 16.37
CA GLU A 449 38.10 21.91 16.84
C GLU A 449 39.03 22.32 15.70
N ASN A 450 39.90 23.31 15.91
CA ASN A 450 40.85 23.68 14.85
C ASN A 450 42.02 22.69 14.82
N GLY A 451 41.91 21.66 13.98
CA GLY A 451 42.94 20.66 13.77
C GLY A 451 44.11 21.09 12.88
N ASN A 452 44.31 22.40 12.65
CA ASN A 452 45.27 22.98 11.70
C ASN A 452 45.04 22.55 10.22
N LEU A 453 43.84 22.05 9.89
CA LEU A 453 43.45 21.61 8.55
C LEU A 453 42.16 22.31 8.07
N GLY A 454 41.84 23.46 8.65
CA GLY A 454 40.59 24.19 8.43
C GLY A 454 39.42 23.65 9.27
N VAL A 455 38.47 24.53 9.54
CA VAL A 455 37.23 24.22 10.27
C VAL A 455 36.14 25.22 9.83
N GLY A 456 34.95 24.73 9.50
CA GLY A 456 33.83 25.51 8.98
C GLY A 456 32.63 25.57 9.95
N PRO A 457 31.66 26.47 9.70
CA PRO A 457 30.53 26.68 10.61
C PRO A 457 29.55 25.50 10.62
N MET A 458 28.80 25.37 11.71
CA MET A 458 27.71 24.40 11.85
C MET A 458 26.38 25.11 12.12
N SER A 459 25.30 24.69 11.46
CA SER A 459 23.98 25.33 11.58
C SER A 459 22.83 24.34 11.42
N ASP A 460 21.63 24.72 11.86
CA ASP A 460 20.39 23.96 11.70
C ASP A 460 20.51 22.50 12.17
N ILE A 461 20.88 22.33 13.44
CA ILE A 461 21.00 21.01 14.08
C ILE A 461 19.79 20.79 14.96
N SER A 462 19.15 19.65 14.83
CA SER A 462 17.91 19.35 15.56
C SER A 462 17.91 18.00 16.22
N LEU A 463 17.40 17.97 17.45
CA LEU A 463 17.29 16.77 18.28
C LEU A 463 15.86 16.64 18.81
N TRP A 464 15.18 15.56 18.42
CA TRP A 464 13.77 15.32 18.72
C TRP A 464 13.49 13.94 19.26
N LYS A 465 12.72 13.85 20.35
CA LYS A 465 12.27 12.57 20.94
C LYS A 465 13.45 11.66 21.27
N ILE A 466 14.38 12.17 22.05
CA ILE A 466 15.58 11.43 22.46
C ILE A 466 15.33 10.82 23.84
N ALA A 467 15.44 9.51 23.96
CA ALA A 467 15.34 8.80 25.23
C ALA A 467 16.74 8.53 25.77
N ILE A 468 17.10 9.21 26.86
CA ILE A 468 18.42 9.13 27.49
C ILE A 468 18.27 8.30 28.77
N ARG A 469 18.85 7.11 28.79
CA ARG A 469 18.89 6.25 29.99
C ARG A 469 20.13 6.49 30.81
N ASP A 470 21.22 6.81 30.14
CA ASP A 470 22.47 7.27 30.72
C ASP A 470 22.87 8.60 30.06
N ILE A 471 23.04 9.64 30.88
CA ILE A 471 23.39 10.99 30.42
C ILE A 471 24.90 11.20 30.27
N GLY A 472 25.70 10.29 30.85
CA GLY A 472 27.16 10.36 30.87
C GLY A 472 27.73 11.17 32.05
N SER A 473 29.02 10.95 32.31
CA SER A 473 29.76 11.64 33.39
C SER A 473 30.18 13.06 33.03
N THR A 474 30.36 13.39 31.75
CA THR A 474 30.76 14.73 31.30
C THR A 474 29.57 15.55 30.79
N ASN A 475 29.75 16.86 30.65
CA ASN A 475 28.74 17.71 30.03
C ASN A 475 28.67 17.48 28.52
N SER A 476 27.48 17.64 27.96
CA SER A 476 27.25 17.69 26.52
C SER A 476 27.61 19.07 25.97
N VAL A 477 28.63 19.11 25.12
CA VAL A 477 29.20 20.36 24.60
C VAL A 477 28.46 20.84 23.36
N VAL A 478 28.29 22.16 23.26
CA VAL A 478 27.90 22.86 22.02
C VAL A 478 28.87 24.01 21.80
N ASN A 479 30.04 23.71 21.21
CA ASN A 479 31.18 24.60 21.21
C ASN A 479 31.58 25.03 19.79
N GLY A 480 31.31 26.28 19.43
CA GLY A 480 31.90 26.90 18.24
C GLY A 480 33.28 27.49 18.52
N ILE A 481 33.96 27.96 17.48
CA ILE A 481 35.19 28.76 17.60
C ILE A 481 35.13 29.98 16.68
N THR A 482 36.04 30.93 16.86
CA THR A 482 36.15 32.11 15.97
C THR A 482 36.30 31.69 14.51
N GLY A 483 35.43 32.19 13.63
CA GLY A 483 35.41 31.84 12.20
C GLY A 483 34.63 30.57 11.86
N ALA A 484 34.22 29.77 12.85
CA ALA A 484 33.49 28.53 12.69
C ALA A 484 32.48 28.36 13.84
N ALA A 485 31.49 29.24 13.85
CA ALA A 485 30.45 29.29 14.89
C ALA A 485 29.45 28.14 14.74
N ILE A 486 28.76 27.82 15.84
CA ILE A 486 27.59 26.93 15.85
C ILE A 486 26.34 27.78 16.00
N SER A 487 25.32 27.51 15.19
CA SER A 487 24.05 28.25 15.23
C SER A 487 22.84 27.32 15.10
N ASP A 488 21.67 27.78 15.54
CA ASP A 488 20.38 27.11 15.33
C ASP A 488 20.32 25.65 15.81
N VAL A 489 20.74 25.40 17.06
CA VAL A 489 20.64 24.07 17.70
C VAL A 489 19.33 23.96 18.47
N ARG A 490 18.41 23.11 18.01
CA ARG A 490 17.05 23.00 18.56
C ARG A 490 16.84 21.63 19.20
N LEU A 491 16.55 21.62 20.50
CA LEU A 491 16.23 20.41 21.27
C LEU A 491 14.73 20.41 21.63
N ARG A 492 14.07 19.25 21.53
CA ARG A 492 12.69 19.07 22.02
C ARG A 492 12.40 17.59 22.34
N ASP A 493 11.53 17.35 23.33
CA ASP A 493 11.11 16.02 23.77
C ASP A 493 12.31 15.14 24.19
N ILE A 494 13.25 15.70 24.95
CA ILE A 494 14.40 14.97 25.49
C ILE A 494 13.98 14.33 26.82
N TRP A 495 13.74 13.03 26.82
CA TRP A 495 13.36 12.27 28.01
C TRP A 495 14.60 11.72 28.71
N LEU A 496 14.65 11.88 30.03
CA LEU A 496 15.79 11.45 30.83
C LEU A 496 15.33 10.46 31.92
N LYS A 497 15.89 9.24 31.91
CA LYS A 497 15.52 8.15 32.84
C LYS A 497 15.76 8.52 34.31
N SER A 498 16.85 9.22 34.62
CA SER A 498 17.16 9.62 36.00
C SER A 498 16.13 10.58 36.59
N LEU A 499 15.44 11.35 35.75
CA LEU A 499 14.31 12.20 36.14
C LEU A 499 12.95 11.54 35.91
N ASN A 500 12.92 10.47 35.12
CA ASN A 500 11.71 9.80 34.61
C ASN A 500 10.70 10.78 33.95
N ARG A 501 11.21 11.80 33.27
CA ARG A 501 10.40 12.82 32.57
C ARG A 501 11.21 13.50 31.47
N TYR A 502 10.52 14.31 30.66
CA TYR A 502 11.17 15.23 29.76
C TYR A 502 11.89 16.34 30.54
N VAL A 503 13.09 16.69 30.08
CA VAL A 503 13.85 17.82 30.62
C VAL A 503 13.14 19.14 30.30
N VAL A 504 13.26 20.13 31.18
CA VAL A 504 12.65 21.46 31.03
C VAL A 504 13.68 22.58 30.88
N SER A 505 14.97 22.26 30.97
CA SER A 505 16.07 23.19 30.68
C SER A 505 17.26 22.48 30.04
N LEU A 506 18.14 23.26 29.38
CA LEU A 506 19.41 22.73 28.86
C LEU A 506 20.32 22.20 29.99
N ALA A 507 20.25 22.81 31.18
CA ALA A 507 21.01 22.38 32.34
C ALA A 507 20.61 20.97 32.82
N GLU A 508 19.31 20.64 32.82
CA GLU A 508 18.85 19.27 33.13
C GLU A 508 19.36 18.23 32.12
N ALA A 509 19.56 18.65 30.86
CA ALA A 509 20.14 17.82 29.80
C ALA A 509 21.69 17.86 29.78
N LYS A 510 22.33 18.53 30.75
CA LYS A 510 23.79 18.80 30.77
C LYS A 510 24.34 19.42 29.48
N VAL A 511 23.53 20.19 28.74
CA VAL A 511 23.96 20.86 27.50
C VAL A 511 24.57 22.21 27.84
N VAL A 512 25.86 22.39 27.51
CA VAL A 512 26.64 23.59 27.84
C VAL A 512 27.18 24.22 26.54
N PRO A 513 26.51 25.26 26.02
CA PRO A 513 27.03 26.02 24.90
C PRO A 513 28.11 27.02 25.32
N ASN A 514 29.08 27.28 24.45
CA ASN A 514 30.06 28.36 24.64
C ASN A 514 29.62 29.67 23.95
N SER A 515 30.42 30.74 24.08
CA SER A 515 30.09 32.07 23.53
C SER A 515 30.02 32.13 21.99
N MET A 516 30.55 31.11 21.31
CA MET A 516 30.54 30.97 19.85
C MET A 516 29.43 30.02 19.36
N ALA A 517 28.55 29.60 20.26
CA ALA A 517 27.32 28.89 19.97
C ALA A 517 26.11 29.79 20.22
N SER A 518 25.26 29.95 19.21
CA SER A 518 24.07 30.81 19.25
C SER A 518 22.81 30.04 18.87
N GLY A 519 21.64 30.50 19.32
CA GLY A 519 20.37 29.82 19.00
C GLY A 519 20.26 28.40 19.56
N VAL A 520 21.02 28.06 20.61
CA VAL A 520 20.92 26.77 21.32
C VAL A 520 19.72 26.83 22.26
N VAL A 521 18.63 26.19 21.88
CA VAL A 521 17.34 26.32 22.60
C VAL A 521 16.73 24.95 22.88
N LEU A 522 16.26 24.78 24.12
CA LEU A 522 15.28 23.75 24.44
C LEU A 522 13.89 24.35 24.20
N LEU A 523 13.18 23.82 23.21
CA LEU A 523 11.81 24.23 22.94
C LEU A 523 10.90 23.63 24.01
N SER A 524 9.97 24.43 24.55
CA SER A 524 9.04 24.00 25.59
C SER A 524 8.33 22.69 25.21
N ASN A 525 8.18 21.77 26.15
CA ASN A 525 7.34 20.56 26.00
C ASN A 525 5.86 20.99 25.93
N SER A 526 5.48 21.56 24.80
CA SER A 526 4.09 21.90 24.52
C SER A 526 3.39 20.63 24.09
N SER A 527 2.27 20.36 24.74
CA SER A 527 1.10 19.70 24.17
C SER A 527 0.63 20.43 22.89
N ARG A 528 1.47 20.48 21.85
CA ARG A 528 1.18 21.01 20.50
C ARG A 528 2.33 20.70 19.51
N PRO A 529 2.01 20.50 18.22
CA PRO A 529 2.93 19.99 17.22
C PRO A 529 3.88 21.05 16.65
N TYR A 530 4.99 20.53 16.16
CA TYR A 530 6.04 21.10 15.32
C TYR A 530 5.56 22.16 14.31
N GLN A 531 6.14 23.36 14.36
CA GLN A 531 6.22 24.28 13.21
C GLN A 531 7.63 24.17 12.61
N VAL A 532 7.69 23.88 11.31
CA VAL A 532 8.90 23.94 10.47
C VAL A 532 8.94 25.32 9.82
N PRO A 533 10.10 26.00 9.74
CA PRO A 533 10.27 27.13 8.83
C PRO A 533 10.08 26.60 7.40
N SER A 534 8.94 26.89 6.79
CA SER A 534 8.53 26.32 5.51
C SER A 534 8.47 27.40 4.45
N HIS A 535 9.31 27.26 3.43
CA HIS A 535 8.83 27.48 2.07
C HIS A 535 8.35 26.12 1.57
N VAL A 536 7.04 25.90 1.67
CA VAL A 536 6.33 24.78 1.03
C VAL A 536 5.73 25.35 -0.25
N ALA A 537 6.00 24.70 -1.37
CA ALA A 537 5.07 24.72 -2.49
C ALA A 537 4.43 23.34 -2.55
N THR A 538 3.20 23.23 -3.06
CA THR A 538 2.37 22.03 -2.99
C THR A 538 1.95 21.65 -4.42
N VAL A 539 2.06 20.36 -4.78
CA VAL A 539 1.55 19.80 -6.04
C VAL A 539 0.44 18.80 -5.70
N GLY A 540 -0.84 19.21 -5.84
CA GLY A 540 -2.04 18.38 -5.59
C GLY A 540 -3.19 19.11 -4.88
N VAL A 541 -4.44 18.89 -5.30
CA VAL A 541 -5.74 19.47 -4.83
C VAL A 541 -5.90 19.66 -3.30
N ASN A 542 -6.25 20.90 -2.89
CA ASN A 542 -6.77 21.50 -1.63
C ASN A 542 -7.01 20.63 -0.38
N PHE A 543 -6.59 20.94 0.86
CA PHE A 543 -6.35 22.22 1.58
C PHE A 543 -5.18 22.13 2.58
N GLN A 544 -4.61 23.28 2.98
CA GLN A 544 -3.99 23.44 4.29
C GLN A 544 -4.77 24.46 5.14
N LEU A 545 -5.18 24.03 6.34
CA LEU A 545 -5.80 24.88 7.35
C LEU A 545 -4.75 25.78 8.06
N PRO A 546 -5.18 26.86 8.73
CA PRO A 546 -4.28 27.72 9.50
C PRO A 546 -3.54 26.93 10.60
N PRO A 547 -2.44 27.50 11.14
CA PRO A 547 -1.55 26.83 12.10
C PRO A 547 -2.19 26.27 13.39
N SER A 548 -3.47 26.55 13.66
CA SER A 548 -4.20 26.09 14.84
C SER A 548 -4.84 24.70 14.74
N LEU A 549 -4.80 24.00 13.60
CA LEU A 549 -5.25 22.60 13.50
C LEU A 549 -4.25 21.76 12.68
N HIS A 550 -3.21 21.26 13.35
CA HIS A 550 -2.48 20.10 12.86
C HIS A 550 -3.27 18.85 13.22
N LEU A 551 -3.49 17.91 12.29
CA LEU A 551 -3.74 16.52 12.66
C LEU A 551 -2.46 15.72 12.38
N HIS A 552 -1.74 15.40 13.45
CA HIS A 552 -0.92 14.20 13.52
C HIS A 552 -1.83 13.11 14.10
N LEU A 553 -2.08 12.02 13.36
CA LEU A 553 -2.96 10.93 13.80
C LEU A 553 -2.34 10.00 14.84
N HIS A 554 -1.12 10.27 15.30
CA HIS A 554 -0.60 9.68 16.54
C HIS A 554 -0.05 10.80 17.44
N ASN A 555 -0.84 11.13 18.47
CA ASN A 555 -0.55 12.03 19.60
C ASN A 555 -0.73 13.54 19.41
N LEU A 556 -1.99 14.00 19.38
CA LEU A 556 -2.32 15.39 19.75
C LEU A 556 -3.41 15.45 20.83
N PRO A 557 -3.23 16.26 21.89
CA PRO A 557 -4.32 16.76 22.71
C PRO A 557 -4.87 17.99 21.97
N ILE A 558 -5.68 17.76 20.94
CA ILE A 558 -6.60 18.77 20.45
C ILE A 558 -7.78 18.72 21.41
N MET A 559 -8.34 19.87 21.80
CA MET A 559 -9.63 19.97 22.50
C MET A 559 -10.77 19.50 21.58
N ALA A 560 -10.70 18.26 21.10
CA ALA A 560 -11.69 17.58 20.31
C ALA A 560 -12.63 16.90 21.31
N SER A 561 -13.92 17.23 21.23
CA SER A 561 -14.91 16.52 22.02
C SER A 561 -15.02 15.09 21.50
N SER A 562 -14.80 14.12 22.38
CA SER A 562 -15.03 12.71 22.08
C SER A 562 -16.53 12.42 22.07
N PHE A 563 -16.97 11.57 21.15
CA PHE A 563 -18.31 11.00 21.16
C PHE A 563 -18.24 9.54 20.68
N ASN A 564 -19.18 8.72 21.13
CA ASN A 564 -19.29 7.35 20.64
C ASN A 564 -20.02 7.36 19.30
N ALA A 565 -19.41 6.74 18.30
CA ALA A 565 -20.00 6.53 16.99
C ALA A 565 -20.23 5.03 16.78
N GLU A 566 -21.46 4.66 16.42
CA GLU A 566 -21.74 3.32 15.90
C GLU A 566 -21.27 3.26 14.43
N THR A 567 -20.59 2.18 14.08
CA THR A 567 -20.19 1.89 12.70
C THR A 567 -21.14 0.89 12.05
N ASN A 568 -20.96 0.63 10.75
CA ASN A 568 -21.64 -0.45 10.05
C ASN A 568 -20.83 -1.76 9.99
N SER A 569 -19.91 -1.92 10.94
CA SER A 569 -19.00 -3.06 11.06
C SER A 569 -19.39 -3.93 12.23
N PHE A 570 -19.34 -5.25 12.04
CA PHE A 570 -19.67 -6.25 13.06
C PHE A 570 -18.46 -7.14 13.27
N LEU A 571 -18.03 -7.35 14.53
CA LEU A 571 -16.89 -8.21 14.81
C LEU A 571 -17.20 -9.66 14.42
N ILE A 572 -16.23 -10.33 13.81
CA ILE A 572 -16.34 -11.74 13.47
C ILE A 572 -15.15 -12.53 14.01
N SER A 573 -15.40 -13.75 14.47
CA SER A 573 -14.32 -14.67 14.85
C SER A 573 -13.71 -15.34 13.63
N ILE A 574 -12.46 -15.79 13.77
CA ILE A 574 -11.76 -16.57 12.74
C ILE A 574 -12.26 -18.02 12.82
N PRO A 575 -12.53 -18.70 11.68
CA PRO A 575 -12.83 -20.13 11.68
C PRO A 575 -11.71 -20.95 12.33
N SER A 576 -12.07 -21.97 13.11
CA SER A 576 -11.10 -22.85 13.78
C SER A 576 -10.60 -24.00 12.90
N SER A 577 -11.37 -24.37 11.87
CA SER A 577 -11.05 -25.49 10.98
C SER A 577 -9.99 -25.11 9.94
N ILE A 578 -9.15 -26.08 9.56
CA ILE A 578 -8.27 -26.00 8.39
C ILE A 578 -9.09 -26.38 7.16
N TYR A 579 -8.95 -25.61 6.08
CA TYR A 579 -9.72 -25.80 4.86
C TYR A 579 -8.87 -26.37 3.72
N GLN A 580 -9.35 -27.41 3.06
CA GLN A 580 -8.78 -27.86 1.80
C GLN A 580 -9.47 -27.16 0.63
N GLN A 581 -8.67 -26.70 -0.35
CA GLN A 581 -9.17 -26.12 -1.59
C GLN A 581 -9.35 -27.20 -2.66
N TYR A 582 -10.45 -27.09 -3.41
CA TYR A 582 -10.84 -27.99 -4.49
C TYR A 582 -11.12 -27.20 -5.77
N ALA A 583 -10.65 -27.73 -6.90
CA ALA A 583 -11.09 -27.33 -8.23
C ALA A 583 -12.41 -28.04 -8.56
N ILE A 584 -13.34 -27.28 -9.12
CA ILE A 584 -14.66 -27.74 -9.54
C ILE A 584 -14.77 -27.58 -11.05
N GLU A 585 -14.80 -28.70 -11.75
CA GLU A 585 -15.01 -28.73 -13.19
C GLU A 585 -16.40 -29.29 -13.49
N MET A 586 -17.12 -28.67 -14.42
CA MET A 586 -18.45 -29.14 -14.82
C MET A 586 -18.52 -29.29 -16.33
N GLN A 587 -18.73 -30.53 -16.76
CA GLN A 587 -18.79 -30.91 -18.16
C GLN A 587 -20.25 -31.11 -18.58
N SER A 588 -20.65 -30.38 -19.63
CA SER A 588 -21.97 -30.50 -20.25
C SER A 588 -21.85 -31.17 -21.61
N ARG A 589 -22.79 -32.07 -21.92
CA ARG A 589 -22.88 -32.77 -23.21
C ARG A 589 -22.93 -31.83 -24.42
N SER A 590 -23.41 -30.60 -24.26
CA SER A 590 -23.55 -29.64 -25.37
C SER A 590 -22.30 -28.78 -25.60
N ASN A 591 -21.19 -28.99 -24.87
CA ASN A 591 -20.01 -28.11 -24.84
C ASN A 591 -20.32 -26.62 -24.60
N LYS A 592 -21.52 -26.31 -24.11
CA LYS A 592 -21.92 -24.94 -23.77
C LYS A 592 -21.52 -24.67 -22.32
N PRO A 593 -20.78 -23.58 -22.05
CA PRO A 593 -20.38 -23.24 -20.70
C PRO A 593 -21.62 -22.96 -19.84
N LEU A 594 -21.68 -23.59 -18.66
CA LEU A 594 -22.72 -23.37 -17.68
C LEU A 594 -22.58 -21.99 -17.06
N LYS A 595 -23.71 -21.33 -16.80
CA LYS A 595 -23.70 -20.04 -16.09
C LYS A 595 -23.43 -20.27 -14.61
N ARG A 596 -22.83 -19.28 -13.94
CA ARG A 596 -22.55 -19.26 -12.50
C ARG A 596 -23.70 -19.82 -11.64
N ARG A 597 -24.94 -19.36 -11.91
CA ARG A 597 -26.14 -19.82 -11.18
C ARG A 597 -26.43 -21.32 -11.38
N GLU A 598 -26.27 -21.82 -12.60
CA GLU A 598 -26.50 -23.24 -12.92
C GLU A 598 -25.44 -24.09 -12.24
N LYS A 599 -24.16 -23.68 -12.28
CA LYS A 599 -23.08 -24.35 -11.56
C LYS A 599 -23.39 -24.48 -10.06
N ILE A 600 -23.78 -23.39 -9.42
CA ILE A 600 -24.17 -23.39 -7.99
C ILE A 600 -25.31 -24.38 -7.75
N GLN A 601 -26.36 -24.38 -8.58
CA GLN A 601 -27.51 -25.30 -8.41
C GLN A 601 -27.10 -26.77 -8.51
N TYR A 602 -26.29 -27.13 -9.52
CA TYR A 602 -25.82 -28.51 -9.69
C TYR A 602 -24.93 -28.97 -8.55
N LEU A 603 -24.00 -28.14 -8.07
CA LEU A 603 -23.14 -28.47 -6.93
C LEU A 603 -23.95 -28.62 -5.64
N GLN A 604 -24.92 -27.73 -5.41
CA GLN A 604 -25.81 -27.81 -4.24
C GLN A 604 -26.68 -29.08 -4.27
N HIS A 605 -27.20 -29.45 -5.43
CA HIS A 605 -27.95 -30.70 -5.60
C HIS A 605 -27.07 -31.93 -5.36
N LEU A 606 -25.82 -31.90 -5.83
CA LEU A 606 -24.84 -32.95 -5.56
C LEU A 606 -24.60 -33.11 -4.05
N GLN A 607 -24.23 -32.03 -3.34
CA GLN A 607 -23.84 -32.11 -1.94
C GLN A 607 -25.02 -32.31 -0.97
N ASN A 608 -26.23 -31.85 -1.29
CA ASN A 608 -27.37 -31.92 -0.35
C ASN A 608 -28.31 -33.10 -0.62
N VAL A 609 -28.39 -33.59 -1.87
CA VAL A 609 -29.39 -34.59 -2.27
C VAL A 609 -28.75 -35.89 -2.75
N VAL A 610 -27.78 -35.80 -3.67
CA VAL A 610 -27.29 -36.99 -4.40
C VAL A 610 -26.17 -37.72 -3.65
N LYS A 611 -25.24 -36.98 -3.04
CA LYS A 611 -24.09 -37.52 -2.28
C LYS A 611 -23.85 -36.78 -0.95
N PRO A 612 -24.87 -36.67 -0.07
CA PRO A 612 -24.70 -35.99 1.21
C PRO A 612 -23.64 -36.63 2.12
N ASP A 613 -23.39 -37.94 1.99
CA ASP A 613 -22.40 -38.64 2.82
C ASP A 613 -20.95 -38.29 2.45
N VAL A 614 -20.70 -37.86 1.21
CA VAL A 614 -19.37 -37.46 0.73
C VAL A 614 -19.07 -36.01 1.10
N PHE A 615 -20.07 -35.13 0.99
CA PHE A 615 -19.91 -33.67 1.12
C PHE A 615 -20.40 -33.15 2.48
N ARG A 616 -19.91 -33.78 3.55
CA ARG A 616 -20.08 -33.34 4.95
C ARG A 616 -18.70 -33.31 5.64
N PRO A 617 -18.15 -32.12 5.99
CA PRO A 617 -18.75 -30.79 5.87
C PRO A 617 -18.98 -30.33 4.42
N ARG A 618 -19.89 -29.37 4.21
CA ARG A 618 -20.26 -28.93 2.87
C ARG A 618 -19.15 -28.11 2.21
N LEU A 619 -19.16 -28.11 0.88
CA LEU A 619 -18.31 -27.22 0.10
C LEU A 619 -18.84 -25.78 0.13
N VAL A 620 -17.94 -24.84 0.40
CA VAL A 620 -18.12 -23.40 0.19
C VAL A 620 -17.59 -23.07 -1.21
N TYR A 621 -18.47 -22.72 -2.14
CA TYR A 621 -18.15 -22.62 -3.56
C TYR A 621 -18.22 -21.18 -4.05
N ASP A 622 -17.16 -20.71 -4.71
CA ASP A 622 -17.10 -19.37 -5.29
C ASP A 622 -18.15 -19.15 -6.39
N GLY A 623 -18.71 -20.23 -6.94
CA GLY A 623 -19.73 -20.21 -7.99
C GLY A 623 -19.16 -20.41 -9.40
N ASP A 624 -17.85 -20.57 -9.54
CA ASP A 624 -17.19 -20.70 -10.84
C ASP A 624 -16.25 -21.90 -10.94
N ALA A 625 -15.16 -21.93 -10.17
CA ALA A 625 -14.10 -22.92 -10.34
C ALA A 625 -13.51 -23.43 -9.02
N ILE A 626 -13.67 -22.71 -7.91
CA ILE A 626 -12.97 -23.02 -6.66
C ILE A 626 -13.97 -23.24 -5.54
N ALA A 627 -13.81 -24.34 -4.82
CA ALA A 627 -14.53 -24.63 -3.59
C ALA A 627 -13.58 -24.92 -2.43
N TYR A 628 -14.10 -24.80 -1.21
CA TYR A 628 -13.36 -25.03 0.02
C TYR A 628 -14.15 -25.97 0.93
N CYS A 629 -13.48 -26.94 1.53
CA CYS A 629 -14.07 -27.85 2.52
C CYS A 629 -13.30 -27.73 3.84
N ALA A 630 -14.00 -27.76 4.97
CA ALA A 630 -13.35 -27.91 6.27
C ALA A 630 -12.84 -29.36 6.39
N GLY A 631 -11.53 -29.56 6.26
CA GLY A 631 -10.91 -30.88 6.13
C GLY A 631 -10.93 -31.47 4.71
N GLN A 632 -10.52 -32.72 4.59
CA GLN A 632 -10.37 -33.43 3.31
C GLN A 632 -11.60 -34.31 3.03
N LEU A 633 -12.17 -34.18 1.83
CA LEU A 633 -13.21 -35.06 1.30
C LEU A 633 -12.67 -36.47 1.04
N ASN A 634 -13.49 -37.48 1.34
CA ASN A 634 -13.19 -38.88 1.08
C ASN A 634 -13.91 -39.38 -0.17
N PHE A 635 -13.15 -39.76 -1.20
CA PHE A 635 -13.68 -40.31 -2.46
C PHE A 635 -13.48 -41.84 -2.58
N GLY A 636 -13.37 -42.57 -1.47
CA GLY A 636 -13.28 -44.03 -1.47
C GLY A 636 -11.98 -44.57 -2.09
N GLY A 637 -10.84 -43.91 -1.82
CA GLY A 637 -9.52 -44.31 -2.30
C GLY A 637 -9.04 -43.61 -3.58
N SER A 638 -9.91 -42.86 -4.28
CA SER A 638 -9.54 -42.02 -5.43
C SER A 638 -9.06 -40.62 -4.97
N PRO A 639 -8.07 -40.00 -5.66
CA PRO A 639 -7.65 -38.63 -5.35
C PRO A 639 -8.69 -37.57 -5.76
N SER A 640 -9.63 -37.90 -6.64
CA SER A 640 -10.71 -37.01 -7.10
C SER A 640 -12.06 -37.73 -7.18
N GLY A 641 -13.14 -36.98 -7.05
CA GLY A 641 -14.51 -37.46 -7.22
C GLY A 641 -15.10 -37.03 -8.56
N SER A 642 -15.76 -37.93 -9.27
CA SER A 642 -16.49 -37.63 -10.51
C SER A 642 -17.94 -38.08 -10.37
N PHE A 643 -18.88 -37.14 -10.53
CA PHE A 643 -20.29 -37.35 -10.25
C PHE A 643 -21.17 -36.82 -11.38
N THR A 644 -21.93 -37.69 -12.04
CA THR A 644 -22.90 -37.27 -13.05
C THR A 644 -24.26 -37.01 -12.43
N VAL A 645 -24.72 -35.76 -12.50
CA VAL A 645 -25.86 -35.24 -11.74
C VAL A 645 -26.94 -34.69 -12.67
N SER A 646 -28.20 -35.00 -12.34
CA SER A 646 -29.39 -34.39 -12.95
C SER A 646 -30.26 -33.79 -11.85
N LEU A 647 -30.73 -32.55 -12.03
CA LEU A 647 -31.61 -31.87 -11.07
C LEU A 647 -32.96 -32.58 -10.89
N ALA A 648 -33.35 -33.45 -11.82
CA ALA A 648 -34.59 -34.23 -11.76
C ALA A 648 -34.43 -35.58 -11.03
N SER A 649 -33.21 -35.96 -10.64
CA SER A 649 -32.91 -37.25 -10.00
C SER A 649 -32.33 -37.03 -8.61
N THR A 650 -32.70 -37.89 -7.64
CA THR A 650 -32.06 -37.93 -6.32
C THR A 650 -30.85 -38.86 -6.26
N ARG A 651 -30.56 -39.57 -7.35
CA ARG A 651 -29.41 -40.49 -7.50
C ARG A 651 -28.51 -40.05 -8.65
N LEU A 652 -27.28 -40.57 -8.67
CA LEU A 652 -26.38 -40.41 -9.82
C LEU A 652 -27.03 -41.00 -11.09
N VAL A 653 -26.78 -40.36 -12.23
CA VAL A 653 -27.30 -40.81 -13.53
C VAL A 653 -26.16 -41.27 -14.43
N GLU A 654 -26.47 -42.07 -15.46
CA GLU A 654 -25.48 -42.50 -16.45
C GLU A 654 -24.81 -41.33 -17.16
N SER A 655 -23.54 -41.52 -17.55
CA SER A 655 -22.78 -40.57 -18.35
C SER A 655 -23.56 -40.20 -19.63
N GLY A 656 -23.76 -38.90 -19.86
CA GLY A 656 -24.55 -38.38 -20.99
C GLY A 656 -26.03 -38.09 -20.72
N ARG A 657 -26.55 -38.42 -19.53
CA ARG A 657 -27.92 -38.06 -19.06
C ARG A 657 -27.95 -36.93 -18.00
N GLY A 658 -26.81 -36.28 -17.74
CA GLY A 658 -26.66 -35.20 -16.75
C GLY A 658 -25.42 -34.35 -16.97
N ILE A 659 -25.05 -33.56 -15.96
CA ILE A 659 -23.81 -32.78 -15.89
C ILE A 659 -22.80 -33.56 -15.07
N THR A 660 -21.61 -33.78 -15.61
CA THR A 660 -20.51 -34.42 -14.87
C THR A 660 -19.76 -33.36 -14.09
N ILE A 661 -19.74 -33.51 -12.77
CA ILE A 661 -19.04 -32.64 -11.83
C ILE A 661 -17.80 -33.38 -11.34
N ILE A 662 -16.63 -32.82 -11.60
CA ILE A 662 -15.35 -33.33 -11.13
C ILE A 662 -14.88 -32.42 -9.99
N VAL A 663 -14.55 -33.04 -8.86
CA VAL A 663 -14.04 -32.39 -7.66
C VAL A 663 -12.66 -32.94 -7.38
N SER A 664 -11.64 -32.11 -7.54
CA SER A 664 -10.24 -32.48 -7.36
C SER A 664 -9.56 -31.54 -6.36
N PRO A 665 -8.76 -32.04 -5.40
CA PRO A 665 -7.99 -31.17 -4.53
C PRO A 665 -7.00 -30.38 -5.38
N THR A 666 -6.91 -29.07 -5.13
CA THR A 666 -5.84 -28.26 -5.74
C THR A 666 -4.51 -28.66 -5.11
N GLY A 667 -3.42 -28.68 -5.87
CA GLY A 667 -2.08 -29.01 -5.35
C GLY A 667 -1.50 -28.02 -4.32
N GLY A 668 -2.27 -27.00 -3.91
CA GLY A 668 -1.91 -26.05 -2.86
C GLY A 668 -2.02 -26.64 -1.46
N GLN A 669 -1.25 -26.07 -0.54
CA GLN A 669 -1.30 -26.40 0.89
C GLN A 669 -2.69 -26.09 1.49
N PRO A 670 -3.16 -26.84 2.50
CA PRO A 670 -4.37 -26.51 3.23
C PRO A 670 -4.33 -25.07 3.78
N ILE A 671 -5.48 -24.41 3.74
CA ILE A 671 -5.64 -23.03 4.18
C ILE A 671 -6.01 -23.05 5.65
N ASP A 672 -5.12 -22.55 6.50
CA ASP A 672 -5.45 -22.24 7.90
C ASP A 672 -5.98 -20.80 7.99
N PRO A 673 -7.27 -20.57 8.27
CA PRO A 673 -7.82 -19.23 8.41
C PRO A 673 -7.16 -18.40 9.51
N ARG A 674 -6.50 -19.04 10.49
CA ARG A 674 -5.72 -18.38 11.56
C ARG A 674 -4.41 -17.77 11.05
N SER A 675 -4.01 -18.08 9.81
CA SER A 675 -2.89 -17.40 9.14
C SER A 675 -3.17 -15.93 8.81
N VAL A 676 -4.44 -15.48 8.89
CA VAL A 676 -4.79 -14.06 8.87
C VAL A 676 -4.34 -13.45 10.20
N SER A 677 -3.12 -12.93 10.24
CA SER A 677 -2.64 -12.15 11.38
C SER A 677 -3.38 -10.80 11.42
N PRO A 678 -4.14 -10.49 12.49
CA PRO A 678 -4.76 -9.18 12.64
C PRO A 678 -3.75 -8.04 12.85
N PHE A 679 -2.46 -8.36 12.92
CA PHE A 679 -1.34 -7.43 13.09
C PHE A 679 -0.59 -7.14 11.77
N SER A 680 -0.98 -7.75 10.65
CA SER A 680 -0.17 -7.78 9.41
C SER A 680 -0.79 -7.09 8.20
N VAL A 681 -1.95 -6.44 8.34
CA VAL A 681 -2.66 -5.80 7.23
C VAL A 681 -3.15 -4.41 7.66
N HIS A 682 -2.22 -3.45 7.75
CA HIS A 682 -2.52 -2.04 8.00
C HIS A 682 -1.98 -1.14 6.89
N VAL A 683 -2.59 0.03 6.69
CA VAL A 683 -2.03 1.10 5.84
C VAL A 683 -0.62 1.48 6.31
N HIS A 684 -0.37 1.43 7.63
CA HIS A 684 0.95 1.59 8.20
C HIS A 684 1.95 0.50 7.74
N ASP A 685 1.51 -0.75 7.59
CA ASP A 685 2.35 -1.87 7.12
C ASP A 685 2.71 -1.70 5.63
N LEU A 686 1.76 -1.27 4.80
CA LEU A 686 1.97 -0.94 3.37
C LEU A 686 2.93 0.25 3.18
N LEU A 687 2.77 1.31 3.99
CA LEU A 687 3.63 2.49 3.98
C LEU A 687 5.03 2.20 4.57
N SER A 688 5.15 1.24 5.50
CA SER A 688 6.43 0.79 6.07
C SER A 688 7.07 -0.39 5.32
N GLY A 689 6.46 -0.87 4.24
CA GLY A 689 7.03 -1.92 3.38
C GLY A 689 6.82 -3.37 3.85
N ARG A 690 6.02 -3.61 4.90
CA ARG A 690 5.62 -4.96 5.31
C ARG A 690 4.50 -5.46 4.39
N ARG A 691 4.72 -6.61 3.74
CA ARG A 691 3.79 -7.19 2.76
C ARG A 691 2.72 -8.05 3.43
N GLU A 692 1.46 -7.84 3.01
CA GLU A 692 0.38 -8.82 3.22
C GLU A 692 0.76 -10.13 2.51
N THR A 693 0.73 -11.27 3.23
CA THR A 693 1.13 -12.54 2.63
C THR A 693 0.03 -13.09 1.70
N SER A 694 0.43 -13.79 0.64
CA SER A 694 -0.50 -14.47 -0.28
C SER A 694 -1.45 -15.43 0.46
N ARG A 695 -1.00 -16.01 1.57
CA ARG A 695 -1.81 -16.91 2.42
C ARG A 695 -2.91 -16.16 3.18
N ALA A 696 -2.61 -14.98 3.72
CA ALA A 696 -3.61 -14.13 4.38
C ALA A 696 -4.71 -13.69 3.39
N ARG A 697 -4.35 -13.30 2.16
CA ARG A 697 -5.31 -12.96 1.10
C ARG A 697 -6.27 -14.12 0.76
N VAL A 698 -5.72 -15.34 0.64
CA VAL A 698 -6.52 -16.55 0.36
C VAL A 698 -7.46 -16.87 1.53
N ALA A 699 -6.98 -16.76 2.77
CA ALA A 699 -7.81 -16.98 3.96
C ALA A 699 -8.91 -15.92 4.12
N ILE A 700 -8.64 -14.63 3.86
CA ILE A 700 -9.66 -13.58 3.81
C ILE A 700 -10.70 -13.88 2.72
N THR A 701 -10.26 -14.37 1.55
CA THR A 701 -11.16 -14.75 0.45
C THR A 701 -12.07 -15.92 0.83
N LEU A 702 -11.53 -16.93 1.51
CA LEU A 702 -12.29 -18.04 2.08
C LEU A 702 -13.38 -17.53 3.06
N ILE A 703 -13.01 -16.69 4.03
CA ILE A 703 -13.96 -16.15 5.01
C ILE A 703 -15.03 -15.29 4.33
N GLN A 704 -14.64 -14.48 3.33
CA GLN A 704 -15.60 -13.74 2.50
C GLN A 704 -16.60 -14.69 1.81
N ASN A 705 -16.14 -15.80 1.25
CA ASN A 705 -17.03 -16.76 0.58
C ASN A 705 -17.99 -17.44 1.56
N ILE A 706 -17.51 -17.84 2.75
CA ILE A 706 -18.34 -18.43 3.81
C ILE A 706 -19.52 -17.51 4.16
N VAL A 707 -19.22 -16.23 4.45
CA VAL A 707 -20.23 -15.26 4.87
C VAL A 707 -21.21 -14.92 3.74
N ARG A 708 -20.74 -14.90 2.50
CA ARG A 708 -21.56 -14.53 1.32
C ARG A 708 -22.40 -15.68 0.76
N GLN A 709 -22.08 -16.93 1.10
CA GLN A 709 -22.65 -18.13 0.48
C GLN A 709 -24.18 -18.16 0.58
N TRP A 710 -24.72 -18.11 1.80
CA TRP A 710 -26.16 -18.24 2.03
C TRP A 710 -26.96 -17.07 1.43
N PRO A 711 -26.62 -15.78 1.66
CA PRO A 711 -27.38 -14.67 1.07
C PRO A 711 -27.40 -14.71 -0.46
N ASN A 712 -26.29 -15.07 -1.10
CA ASN A 712 -26.20 -15.15 -2.56
C ASN A 712 -26.95 -16.35 -3.15
N MET A 713 -27.19 -17.41 -2.39
CA MET A 713 -28.01 -18.54 -2.83
C MET A 713 -29.51 -18.22 -2.78
N HIS A 714 -29.94 -17.39 -1.82
CA HIS A 714 -31.36 -17.18 -1.53
C HIS A 714 -31.93 -15.87 -2.13
N HIS A 715 -31.06 -14.94 -2.53
CA HIS A 715 -31.47 -13.63 -3.04
C HIS A 715 -30.86 -13.29 -4.39
N THR A 716 -31.51 -12.37 -5.10
CA THR A 716 -30.92 -11.75 -6.29
C THR A 716 -29.64 -11.04 -5.88
N ASN A 717 -28.54 -11.21 -6.60
CA ASN A 717 -27.25 -10.69 -6.17
C ASN A 717 -26.34 -10.33 -7.34
N ASN A 718 -25.28 -9.59 -7.02
CA ASN A 718 -24.15 -9.30 -7.91
C ASN A 718 -22.82 -9.84 -7.34
N GLY A 719 -22.89 -10.82 -6.44
CA GLY A 719 -21.75 -11.40 -5.71
C GLY A 719 -21.39 -10.64 -4.43
N ARG A 720 -21.19 -9.31 -4.51
CA ARG A 720 -20.81 -8.47 -3.35
C ARG A 720 -22.00 -7.89 -2.60
N ALA A 721 -23.16 -7.85 -3.22
CA ALA A 721 -24.41 -7.40 -2.62
C ALA A 721 -25.57 -8.31 -3.02
N TYR A 722 -26.56 -8.41 -2.13
CA TYR A 722 -27.81 -9.13 -2.35
C TYR A 722 -29.04 -8.23 -2.16
N PHE A 723 -30.12 -8.58 -2.84
CA PHE A 723 -31.34 -7.79 -2.98
C PHE A 723 -32.55 -8.67 -2.62
N PRO A 724 -33.13 -8.49 -1.42
CA PRO A 724 -34.29 -9.27 -0.96
C PRO A 724 -35.59 -8.72 -1.58
N LEU A 725 -36.08 -9.35 -2.64
CA LEU A 725 -37.24 -8.90 -3.43
C LEU A 725 -38.61 -9.30 -2.86
N ARG A 726 -38.69 -9.52 -1.55
CA ARG A 726 -39.91 -9.96 -0.85
C ARG A 726 -40.52 -8.86 0.02
N ASP A 727 -39.74 -7.88 0.46
CA ASP A 727 -40.24 -6.74 1.23
C ASP A 727 -40.64 -5.61 0.27
N LEU A 728 -41.95 -5.37 0.13
CA LEU A 728 -42.48 -4.31 -0.73
C LEU A 728 -42.06 -2.91 -0.28
N ARG A 729 -41.66 -2.73 0.99
CA ARG A 729 -41.15 -1.44 1.51
C ARG A 729 -39.82 -1.05 0.88
N ASP A 730 -39.08 -2.03 0.37
CA ASP A 730 -37.76 -1.88 -0.20
C ASP A 730 -37.76 -1.88 -1.73
N ILE A 731 -38.95 -1.73 -2.35
CA ILE A 731 -39.15 -1.67 -3.80
C ILE A 731 -39.86 -0.38 -4.18
N ARG A 732 -39.45 0.25 -5.29
CA ARG A 732 -40.11 1.43 -5.87
C ARG A 732 -40.22 1.34 -7.38
N ASP A 733 -41.43 1.49 -7.92
CA ASP A 733 -41.63 1.63 -9.37
C ASP A 733 -41.13 3.02 -9.82
N ILE A 734 -40.35 3.05 -10.89
CA ILE A 734 -39.78 4.27 -11.46
C ILE A 734 -40.24 4.51 -12.91
N GLY A 735 -41.27 3.77 -13.36
CA GLY A 735 -41.67 3.76 -14.75
C GLY A 735 -40.67 2.99 -15.62
N TYR A 736 -40.79 3.15 -16.94
CA TYR A 736 -39.96 2.47 -17.94
C TYR A 736 -39.97 0.93 -17.87
N GLY A 737 -40.93 0.32 -17.15
CA GLY A 737 -40.91 -1.12 -16.86
C GLY A 737 -39.83 -1.54 -15.86
N LEU A 738 -39.31 -0.60 -15.07
CA LEU A 738 -38.23 -0.80 -14.09
C LEU A 738 -38.70 -0.49 -12.67
N GLN A 739 -38.06 -1.14 -11.71
CA GLN A 739 -38.23 -0.88 -10.30
C GLN A 739 -36.86 -0.75 -9.62
N LEU A 740 -36.75 0.10 -8.62
CA LEU A 740 -35.61 0.14 -7.70
C LEU A 740 -35.85 -0.82 -6.56
N THR A 741 -34.79 -1.48 -6.12
CA THR A 741 -34.78 -2.33 -4.93
C THR A 741 -33.62 -1.94 -4.03
N ARG A 742 -33.85 -1.94 -2.71
CA ARG A 742 -32.76 -1.86 -1.74
C ARG A 742 -32.14 -3.24 -1.54
N GLY A 743 -30.87 -3.25 -1.18
CA GLY A 743 -30.07 -4.44 -0.92
C GLY A 743 -29.01 -4.17 0.13
N ILE A 744 -28.20 -5.20 0.38
CA ILE A 744 -27.14 -5.19 1.37
C ILE A 744 -25.83 -5.58 0.70
N PHE A 745 -24.86 -4.66 0.71
CA PHE A 745 -23.46 -4.91 0.43
C PHE A 745 -22.81 -5.62 1.63
N GLN A 746 -21.88 -6.54 1.33
CA GLN A 746 -21.24 -7.40 2.31
C GLN A 746 -19.75 -7.58 2.02
N SER A 747 -18.89 -7.27 2.99
CA SER A 747 -17.44 -7.45 2.89
C SER A 747 -16.81 -7.81 4.22
N VAL A 748 -15.84 -8.73 4.20
CA VAL A 748 -15.00 -9.04 5.38
C VAL A 748 -13.70 -8.26 5.26
N ARG A 749 -13.30 -7.57 6.33
CA ARG A 749 -12.11 -6.71 6.37
C ARG A 749 -11.30 -6.94 7.65
N PRO A 750 -9.96 -6.87 7.61
CA PRO A 750 -9.16 -6.64 8.80
C PRO A 750 -9.42 -5.22 9.35
N SER A 751 -9.15 -5.02 10.64
CA SER A 751 -9.32 -3.73 11.32
C SER A 751 -8.20 -3.45 12.32
N ASP A 752 -7.95 -2.17 12.60
CA ASP A 752 -6.95 -1.68 13.56
C ASP A 752 -7.19 -2.15 15.01
N LEU A 753 -8.36 -2.74 15.30
CA LEU A 753 -8.67 -3.39 16.57
C LEU A 753 -8.07 -4.79 16.69
N LYS A 754 -7.22 -5.20 15.75
CA LYS A 754 -6.63 -6.54 15.68
C LYS A 754 -7.72 -7.63 15.64
N ALA A 755 -8.79 -7.35 14.88
CA ALA A 755 -9.90 -8.27 14.66
C ALA A 755 -10.41 -8.17 13.22
N LEU A 756 -11.12 -9.21 12.75
CA LEU A 756 -11.88 -9.17 11.51
C LEU A 756 -13.25 -8.55 11.75
N VAL A 757 -13.72 -7.80 10.77
CA VAL A 757 -15.07 -7.23 10.76
C VAL A 757 -15.82 -7.62 9.50
N LEU A 758 -17.11 -7.93 9.65
CA LEU A 758 -18.09 -7.97 8.58
C LEU A 758 -18.70 -6.57 8.43
N GLN A 759 -18.39 -5.91 7.33
CA GLN A 759 -18.98 -4.63 6.97
C GLN A 759 -20.24 -4.87 6.13
N LEU A 760 -21.36 -4.32 6.60
CA LEU A 760 -22.64 -4.36 5.92
C LEU A 760 -23.06 -2.95 5.54
N ASP A 761 -23.51 -2.76 4.30
CA ASP A 761 -24.01 -1.44 3.89
C ASP A 761 -25.28 -1.54 3.03
N THR A 762 -26.18 -0.55 3.12
CA THR A 762 -27.35 -0.47 2.24
C THR A 762 -26.92 -0.07 0.83
N CYS A 763 -27.40 -0.76 -0.18
CA CYS A 763 -27.20 -0.40 -1.58
C CYS A 763 -28.52 -0.40 -2.35
N THR A 764 -28.53 0.17 -3.55
CA THR A 764 -29.70 0.22 -4.42
C THR A 764 -29.35 -0.37 -5.79
N ALA A 765 -30.27 -1.11 -6.37
CA ALA A 765 -30.17 -1.56 -7.76
C ALA A 765 -31.50 -1.38 -8.49
N ALA A 766 -31.42 -1.19 -9.81
CA ALA A 766 -32.57 -1.30 -10.68
C ALA A 766 -32.80 -2.76 -11.07
N VAL A 767 -34.06 -3.18 -11.09
CA VAL A 767 -34.52 -4.49 -11.56
C VAL A 767 -35.62 -4.30 -12.60
N TYR A 768 -35.74 -5.24 -13.54
CA TYR A 768 -36.94 -5.29 -14.39
C TYR A 768 -38.16 -5.61 -13.52
N LYS A 769 -39.27 -4.93 -13.79
CA LYS A 769 -40.56 -5.27 -13.18
C LYS A 769 -40.92 -6.71 -13.54
N HIS A 770 -41.49 -7.43 -12.59
CA HIS A 770 -42.02 -8.78 -12.82
C HIS A 770 -43.47 -8.69 -13.32
N GLY A 771 -43.85 -9.54 -14.28
CA GLY A 771 -45.22 -9.61 -14.80
C GLY A 771 -45.26 -9.70 -16.32
N ASP A 772 -46.43 -9.38 -16.90
CA ASP A 772 -46.70 -9.45 -18.33
C ASP A 772 -45.71 -8.58 -19.13
N LEU A 773 -45.05 -9.18 -20.13
CA LEU A 773 -44.08 -8.49 -20.98
C LEU A 773 -44.72 -7.38 -21.82
N ARG A 774 -46.03 -7.47 -22.12
CA ARG A 774 -46.80 -6.41 -22.78
C ARG A 774 -46.83 -5.16 -21.93
N ASP A 775 -47.22 -5.28 -20.66
CA ASP A 775 -47.35 -4.14 -19.75
C ASP A 775 -46.01 -3.46 -19.52
N ILE A 776 -44.93 -4.26 -19.41
CA ILE A 776 -43.57 -3.76 -19.27
C ILE A 776 -43.12 -3.03 -20.55
N SER A 777 -43.46 -3.56 -21.72
CA SER A 777 -43.15 -2.93 -23.01
C SER A 777 -43.90 -1.60 -23.19
N LEU A 778 -45.18 -1.56 -22.82
CA LEU A 778 -46.00 -0.35 -22.86
C LEU A 778 -45.53 0.68 -21.84
N GLY A 779 -45.18 0.26 -20.61
CA GLY A 779 -44.61 1.14 -19.60
C GLY A 779 -43.28 1.78 -20.04
N TYR A 780 -42.44 1.03 -20.76
CA TYR A 780 -41.23 1.57 -21.39
C TYR A 780 -41.53 2.63 -22.45
N LEU A 781 -42.43 2.33 -23.39
CA LEU A 781 -42.78 3.23 -24.49
C LEU A 781 -43.49 4.50 -24.01
N GLY A 782 -44.46 4.38 -23.11
CA GLY A 782 -45.19 5.54 -22.58
C GLY A 782 -44.29 6.51 -21.81
N SER A 783 -43.25 5.99 -21.14
CA SER A 783 -42.29 6.83 -20.42
C SER A 783 -41.37 7.61 -21.38
N LEU A 784 -41.03 7.05 -22.56
CA LEU A 784 -40.28 7.75 -23.61
C LEU A 784 -41.09 8.88 -24.28
N GLU A 785 -42.42 8.73 -24.35
CA GLU A 785 -43.30 9.77 -24.90
C GLU A 785 -43.43 10.96 -23.94
N GLY A 786 -43.49 10.70 -22.62
CA GLY A 786 -43.53 11.73 -21.59
C GLY A 786 -42.30 12.66 -21.59
N GLU A 787 -41.12 12.15 -21.94
CA GLU A 787 -39.89 12.95 -22.06
C GLU A 787 -39.88 13.90 -23.28
N ARG A 788 -40.68 13.65 -24.33
CA ARG A 788 -40.63 14.40 -25.60
C ARG A 788 -41.41 15.72 -25.59
N GLY A 789 -42.12 16.07 -24.51
CA GLY A 789 -42.54 17.43 -24.16
C GLY A 789 -43.22 18.30 -25.24
N GLY A 790 -43.93 17.71 -26.22
CA GLY A 790 -44.57 18.47 -27.31
C GLY A 790 -46.09 18.59 -27.15
N ARG A 791 -46.70 19.58 -27.83
CA ARG A 791 -48.18 19.75 -28.02
C ARG A 791 -48.89 18.53 -28.64
N HIS A 792 -48.20 17.40 -28.84
CA HIS A 792 -48.67 16.16 -29.49
C HIS A 792 -48.37 14.92 -28.62
N ALA A 793 -48.29 15.07 -27.29
CA ALA A 793 -48.28 13.92 -26.40
C ALA A 793 -49.50 13.03 -26.70
N ARG A 794 -49.27 11.87 -27.31
CA ARG A 794 -50.29 10.82 -27.41
C ARG A 794 -50.57 10.37 -25.97
N GLY A 795 -51.82 10.05 -25.65
CA GLY A 795 -52.21 9.57 -24.32
C GLY A 795 -51.44 8.29 -23.91
N PRO A 796 -51.72 7.70 -22.74
CA PRO A 796 -50.99 6.53 -22.23
C PRO A 796 -50.83 5.44 -23.31
N ALA A 797 -49.60 4.95 -23.46
CA ALA A 797 -49.24 3.91 -24.43
C ALA A 797 -50.26 2.75 -24.38
N ASN A 798 -50.83 2.42 -25.54
CA ASN A 798 -51.85 1.38 -25.64
C ASN A 798 -51.40 0.26 -26.59
N ILE A 799 -52.09 -0.86 -26.55
CA ILE A 799 -51.69 -2.08 -27.26
C ILE A 799 -51.54 -1.90 -28.79
N ARG A 800 -52.24 -0.92 -29.40
CA ARG A 800 -52.10 -0.62 -30.85
C ARG A 800 -50.75 -0.01 -31.19
N GLN A 801 -50.10 0.67 -30.25
CA GLN A 801 -48.76 1.22 -30.44
C GLN A 801 -47.73 0.12 -30.71
N LEU A 802 -47.87 -1.04 -30.06
CA LEU A 802 -47.00 -2.20 -30.32
C LEU A 802 -47.13 -2.77 -31.73
N SER A 803 -48.19 -2.44 -32.48
CA SER A 803 -48.34 -2.78 -33.90
C SER A 803 -47.76 -1.74 -34.85
N THR A 804 -47.55 -0.50 -34.39
CA THR A 804 -47.24 0.67 -35.23
C THR A 804 -45.95 1.40 -34.82
N LEU A 805 -45.06 0.72 -34.09
CA LEU A 805 -43.78 1.27 -33.63
C LEU A 805 -42.94 1.80 -34.80
N SER A 806 -42.46 3.04 -34.69
CA SER A 806 -41.41 3.56 -35.56
C SER A 806 -40.15 2.69 -35.48
N GLU A 807 -39.24 2.81 -36.46
CA GLU A 807 -37.95 2.11 -36.43
C GLU A 807 -37.12 2.45 -35.18
N GLY A 808 -37.16 3.70 -34.73
CA GLY A 808 -36.46 4.14 -33.51
C GLY A 808 -37.02 3.47 -32.25
N GLU A 809 -38.34 3.47 -32.09
CA GLU A 809 -39.01 2.86 -30.92
C GLU A 809 -38.81 1.35 -30.87
N PHE A 810 -38.94 0.67 -32.02
CA PHE A 810 -38.71 -0.76 -32.13
C PHE A 810 -37.29 -1.15 -31.71
N ARG A 811 -36.27 -0.45 -32.21
CA ARG A 811 -34.86 -0.70 -31.84
C ARG A 811 -34.58 -0.35 -30.38
N SER A 812 -35.20 0.70 -29.84
CA SER A 812 -35.03 1.08 -28.44
C SER A 812 -35.61 0.03 -27.50
N LEU A 813 -36.84 -0.44 -27.79
CA LEU A 813 -37.51 -1.49 -27.04
C LEU A 813 -36.78 -2.83 -27.16
N GLU A 814 -36.30 -3.19 -28.35
CA GLU A 814 -35.47 -4.38 -28.55
C GLU A 814 -34.21 -4.28 -27.69
N ARG A 815 -33.53 -3.13 -27.69
CA ARG A 815 -32.34 -2.90 -26.85
C ARG A 815 -32.67 -3.00 -25.37
N PHE A 816 -33.82 -2.50 -24.92
CA PHE A 816 -34.30 -2.58 -23.54
C PHE A 816 -34.52 -4.04 -23.11
N LEU A 817 -35.22 -4.84 -23.92
CA LEU A 817 -35.58 -6.24 -23.60
C LEU A 817 -34.47 -7.27 -23.91
N LYS A 818 -33.44 -6.89 -24.67
CA LYS A 818 -32.34 -7.79 -25.01
C LYS A 818 -31.69 -8.39 -23.76
N LYS A 819 -31.55 -9.72 -23.78
CA LYS A 819 -31.01 -10.58 -22.70
C LYS A 819 -31.90 -10.72 -21.45
N VAL A 820 -33.13 -10.20 -21.46
CA VAL A 820 -34.11 -10.45 -20.39
C VAL A 820 -34.60 -11.90 -20.45
N ARG A 821 -34.72 -12.55 -19.29
CA ARG A 821 -35.35 -13.87 -19.16
C ARG A 821 -36.85 -13.69 -19.02
N VAL A 822 -37.58 -14.47 -19.79
CA VAL A 822 -39.03 -14.55 -19.70
C VAL A 822 -39.45 -16.00 -19.63
N THR A 823 -40.51 -16.26 -18.87
CA THR A 823 -41.22 -17.52 -18.91
C THR A 823 -42.40 -17.33 -19.84
N TYR A 824 -42.54 -18.22 -20.82
CA TYR A 824 -43.70 -18.23 -21.70
C TYR A 824 -44.51 -19.50 -21.47
N LYS A 825 -45.83 -19.34 -21.49
CA LYS A 825 -46.78 -20.43 -21.28
C LYS A 825 -47.67 -20.56 -22.49
N ILE A 826 -47.54 -21.69 -23.18
CA ILE A 826 -48.48 -22.09 -24.23
C ILE A 826 -49.68 -22.76 -23.53
N PRO A 827 -50.93 -22.49 -23.95
CA PRO A 827 -52.10 -23.20 -23.41
C PRO A 827 -51.92 -24.72 -23.48
N GLY A 828 -52.23 -25.41 -22.38
CA GLY A 828 -52.04 -26.87 -22.25
C GLY A 828 -50.58 -27.34 -22.14
N GLY A 829 -49.59 -26.45 -22.31
CA GLY A 829 -48.17 -26.76 -22.21
C GLY A 829 -47.55 -26.40 -20.86
N GLN A 830 -46.40 -27.01 -20.57
CA GLN A 830 -45.57 -26.63 -19.43
C GLN A 830 -44.89 -25.27 -19.67
N PRO A 831 -44.80 -24.38 -18.65
CA PRO A 831 -44.08 -23.12 -18.76
C PRO A 831 -42.61 -23.35 -19.14
N LYS A 832 -42.08 -22.51 -20.03
CA LYS A 832 -40.68 -22.59 -20.48
C LYS A 832 -39.99 -21.25 -20.30
N THR A 833 -38.83 -21.26 -19.64
CA THR A 833 -38.01 -20.06 -19.47
C THR A 833 -36.98 -19.92 -20.60
N LYS A 834 -36.95 -18.76 -21.25
CA LYS A 834 -36.01 -18.43 -22.35
C LYS A 834 -35.45 -17.01 -22.18
N ILE A 835 -34.40 -16.72 -22.94
CA ILE A 835 -33.76 -15.39 -22.98
C ILE A 835 -34.14 -14.71 -24.29
N ILE A 836 -34.57 -13.46 -24.21
CA ILE A 836 -34.88 -12.63 -25.38
C ILE A 836 -33.59 -12.32 -26.14
N HIS A 837 -33.51 -12.78 -27.40
CA HIS A 837 -32.44 -12.45 -28.34
C HIS A 837 -32.76 -11.24 -29.22
N GLY A 838 -34.05 -11.01 -29.51
CA GLY A 838 -34.53 -9.85 -30.23
C GLY A 838 -36.05 -9.82 -30.33
N LEU A 839 -36.57 -8.89 -31.12
CA LEU A 839 -37.99 -8.73 -31.39
C LEU A 839 -38.27 -8.98 -32.90
N VAL A 840 -39.52 -9.29 -33.21
CA VAL A 840 -40.04 -9.34 -34.58
C VAL A 840 -41.27 -8.46 -34.70
N ARG A 841 -41.49 -7.84 -35.86
CA ARG A 841 -42.73 -7.10 -36.14
C ARG A 841 -43.84 -8.08 -36.46
N LYS A 842 -45.08 -7.72 -36.09
CA LYS A 842 -46.31 -8.45 -36.42
C LYS A 842 -46.18 -9.97 -36.25
N ALA A 843 -46.03 -10.40 -34.99
CA ALA A 843 -45.67 -11.77 -34.63
C ALA A 843 -46.52 -12.83 -35.36
N GLY A 844 -47.84 -12.60 -35.46
CA GLY A 844 -48.77 -13.52 -36.08
C GLY A 844 -48.61 -13.64 -37.59
N GLU A 845 -48.15 -12.59 -38.29
CA GLU A 845 -47.91 -12.57 -39.74
C GLU A 845 -46.50 -13.10 -40.09
N TYR A 846 -45.60 -13.25 -39.12
CA TYR A 846 -44.25 -13.75 -39.36
C TYR A 846 -44.29 -15.17 -39.94
N THR A 847 -43.62 -15.40 -41.06
CA THR A 847 -43.55 -16.71 -41.71
C THR A 847 -42.26 -17.46 -41.39
N PHE A 848 -42.37 -18.78 -41.29
CA PHE A 848 -41.23 -19.68 -41.18
C PHE A 848 -41.54 -21.02 -41.83
N MET A 849 -40.49 -21.73 -42.25
CA MET A 849 -40.62 -23.06 -42.83
C MET A 849 -40.83 -24.11 -41.72
N LYS A 850 -41.89 -24.91 -41.85
CA LYS A 850 -42.14 -26.09 -41.02
C LYS A 850 -42.66 -27.21 -41.90
N ASP A 851 -41.99 -28.37 -41.86
CA ASP A 851 -42.35 -29.56 -42.65
C ASP A 851 -42.46 -29.22 -44.16
N ASP A 852 -41.44 -28.52 -44.70
CA ASP A 852 -41.35 -28.03 -46.09
C ASP A 852 -42.48 -27.12 -46.57
N ARG A 853 -43.27 -26.57 -45.64
CA ARG A 853 -44.32 -25.58 -45.90
C ARG A 853 -44.05 -24.27 -45.18
N GLU A 854 -44.21 -23.16 -45.90
CA GLU A 854 -44.23 -21.84 -45.27
C GLU A 854 -45.53 -21.67 -44.50
N ILE A 855 -45.43 -21.40 -43.19
CA ILE A 855 -46.56 -21.20 -42.30
C ILE A 855 -46.35 -19.95 -41.45
N THR A 856 -47.43 -19.25 -41.12
CA THR A 856 -47.37 -18.11 -40.20
C THR A 856 -47.30 -18.57 -38.74
N VAL A 857 -46.75 -17.75 -37.84
CA VAL A 857 -46.77 -18.08 -36.40
C VAL A 857 -48.21 -18.18 -35.88
N ALA A 858 -49.14 -17.34 -36.33
CA ALA A 858 -50.56 -17.44 -35.93
C ALA A 858 -51.17 -18.80 -36.29
N GLU A 859 -50.97 -19.24 -37.53
CA GLU A 859 -51.48 -20.52 -38.01
C GLU A 859 -50.79 -21.70 -37.32
N HIS A 860 -49.47 -21.61 -37.06
CA HIS A 860 -48.74 -22.61 -36.30
C HIS A 860 -49.29 -22.78 -34.88
N TYR A 861 -49.50 -21.69 -34.14
CA TYR A 861 -49.98 -21.76 -32.76
C TYR A 861 -51.42 -22.27 -32.67
N TYR A 862 -52.26 -21.94 -33.63
CA TYR A 862 -53.62 -22.48 -33.73
C TYR A 862 -53.60 -23.99 -34.00
N ARG A 863 -52.86 -24.44 -35.03
CA ARG A 863 -52.80 -25.86 -35.42
C ARG A 863 -52.07 -26.74 -34.40
N ALA A 864 -50.94 -26.28 -33.86
CA ALA A 864 -50.10 -27.10 -32.98
C ALA A 864 -50.55 -27.09 -31.51
N TYR A 865 -51.20 -26.01 -31.05
CA TYR A 865 -51.50 -25.81 -29.64
C TYR A 865 -52.94 -25.39 -29.36
N GLY A 866 -53.81 -25.27 -30.38
CA GLY A 866 -55.19 -24.78 -30.21
C GLY A 866 -55.27 -23.32 -29.77
N TYR A 867 -54.18 -22.54 -29.87
CA TYR A 867 -54.14 -21.17 -29.37
C TYR A 867 -54.46 -20.17 -30.48
N ARG A 868 -55.56 -19.43 -30.32
CA ARG A 868 -55.89 -18.29 -31.16
C ARG A 868 -55.27 -17.03 -30.56
N MET A 869 -54.29 -16.45 -31.25
CA MET A 869 -53.63 -15.22 -30.81
C MET A 869 -54.63 -14.08 -30.67
N GLN A 870 -54.56 -13.33 -29.56
CA GLN A 870 -55.44 -12.20 -29.32
C GLN A 870 -54.96 -10.97 -30.11
N HIS A 871 -53.63 -10.80 -30.20
CA HIS A 871 -53.00 -9.68 -30.87
C HIS A 871 -51.99 -10.15 -31.93
N PRO A 872 -52.44 -10.61 -33.12
CA PRO A 872 -51.51 -11.13 -34.14
C PRO A 872 -50.59 -10.05 -34.75
N THR A 873 -51.01 -8.78 -34.72
CA THR A 873 -50.29 -7.67 -35.38
C THR A 873 -49.27 -6.97 -34.49
N ILE A 874 -49.19 -7.28 -33.18
CA ILE A 874 -48.18 -6.67 -32.31
C ILE A 874 -46.81 -7.35 -32.50
N ILE A 875 -45.76 -6.75 -31.96
CA ILE A 875 -44.43 -7.38 -31.94
C ILE A 875 -44.42 -8.76 -31.27
N GLY A 876 -43.47 -9.60 -31.67
CA GLY A 876 -43.19 -10.91 -31.07
C GLY A 876 -41.78 -10.97 -30.49
N VAL A 877 -41.54 -11.97 -29.64
CA VAL A 877 -40.25 -12.22 -29.00
C VAL A 877 -39.51 -13.31 -29.76
N ARG A 878 -38.24 -13.05 -30.07
CA ARG A 878 -37.35 -14.02 -30.70
C ARG A 878 -36.36 -14.56 -29.67
N PHE A 879 -36.34 -15.88 -29.50
CA PHE A 879 -35.46 -16.60 -28.56
C PHE A 879 -34.23 -17.25 -29.22
N SER A 880 -34.12 -17.15 -30.54
CA SER A 880 -32.98 -17.62 -31.35
C SER A 880 -32.09 -16.45 -31.79
N PRO A 881 -30.77 -16.66 -32.03
CA PRO A 881 -29.94 -15.73 -32.81
C PRO A 881 -30.53 -15.42 -34.20
N LYS A 882 -30.17 -14.28 -34.80
CA LYS A 882 -30.86 -13.78 -36.02
C LYS A 882 -30.53 -14.63 -37.24
N ASP A 883 -29.35 -15.19 -37.21
CA ASP A 883 -28.66 -16.07 -38.14
C ASP A 883 -28.95 -17.55 -37.90
N SER A 884 -29.77 -17.91 -36.90
CA SER A 884 -30.12 -19.32 -36.67
C SER A 884 -31.01 -19.86 -37.78
N GLU A 885 -30.70 -21.05 -38.29
CA GLU A 885 -31.53 -21.79 -39.26
C GLU A 885 -32.96 -22.01 -38.75
N ARG A 886 -33.14 -22.15 -37.43
CA ARG A 886 -34.45 -22.30 -36.79
C ARG A 886 -34.78 -21.09 -35.94
N GLN A 887 -35.68 -20.26 -36.45
CA GLN A 887 -36.19 -19.12 -35.72
C GLN A 887 -37.24 -19.56 -34.69
N VAL A 888 -37.01 -19.21 -33.41
CA VAL A 888 -37.96 -19.50 -32.32
C VAL A 888 -38.65 -18.20 -31.94
N ILE A 889 -39.91 -18.07 -32.36
CA ILE A 889 -40.72 -16.87 -32.17
C ILE A 889 -41.93 -17.20 -31.30
N VAL A 890 -42.15 -16.35 -30.31
CA VAL A 890 -43.26 -16.46 -29.36
C VAL A 890 -44.00 -15.13 -29.30
N PRO A 891 -45.35 -15.12 -29.33
CA PRO A 891 -46.13 -13.91 -29.13
C PRO A 891 -45.75 -13.20 -27.83
N LEU A 892 -45.66 -11.87 -27.88
CA LEU A 892 -45.37 -11.05 -26.70
C LEU A 892 -46.39 -11.31 -25.57
N GLU A 893 -47.66 -11.53 -25.92
CA GLU A 893 -48.78 -11.79 -25.00
C GLU A 893 -48.68 -13.10 -24.20
N LEU A 894 -47.78 -14.01 -24.59
CA LEU A 894 -47.57 -15.27 -23.88
C LEU A 894 -46.36 -15.23 -22.94
N CYS A 895 -45.68 -14.10 -22.83
CA CYS A 895 -44.41 -13.97 -22.12
C CYS A 895 -44.56 -13.15 -20.83
N GLU A 896 -43.99 -13.65 -19.73
CA GLU A 896 -43.88 -12.96 -18.45
C GLU A 896 -42.41 -12.81 -18.04
N VAL A 897 -42.03 -11.63 -17.54
CA VAL A 897 -40.67 -11.35 -17.07
C VAL A 897 -40.43 -12.00 -15.72
N GLU A 898 -39.37 -12.81 -15.63
CA GLU A 898 -38.94 -13.45 -14.38
C GLU A 898 -38.54 -12.42 -13.32
N ARG A 899 -38.93 -12.66 -12.05
CA ARG A 899 -38.59 -11.78 -10.93
C ARG A 899 -37.07 -11.74 -10.68
N GLY A 900 -36.57 -10.56 -10.28
CA GLY A 900 -35.22 -10.40 -9.76
C GLY A 900 -34.11 -10.35 -10.79
N GLN A 901 -34.40 -9.75 -11.94
CA GLN A 901 -33.41 -9.53 -12.97
C GLN A 901 -32.85 -8.11 -12.84
N LEU A 902 -31.58 -8.00 -12.44
CA LEU A 902 -30.88 -6.72 -12.35
C LEU A 902 -30.80 -6.05 -13.74
N TYR A 903 -31.17 -4.78 -13.80
CA TYR A 903 -31.00 -3.91 -14.96
C TYR A 903 -29.57 -3.35 -14.95
N LYS A 904 -28.75 -3.77 -15.92
CA LYS A 904 -27.31 -3.45 -15.98
C LYS A 904 -26.94 -2.38 -17.02
N LYS A 905 -27.94 -1.74 -17.65
CA LYS A 905 -27.74 -0.72 -18.69
C LYS A 905 -27.85 0.67 -18.05
N LYS A 906 -27.44 1.73 -18.76
CA LYS A 906 -27.65 3.12 -18.29
C LYS A 906 -29.15 3.35 -18.04
N LEU A 907 -29.47 3.94 -16.90
CA LEU A 907 -30.83 4.40 -16.62
C LEU A 907 -31.13 5.66 -17.44
N PRO A 908 -32.40 5.90 -17.83
CA PRO A 908 -32.81 7.16 -18.42
C PRO A 908 -32.46 8.33 -17.49
N ASP A 909 -31.99 9.45 -18.03
CA ASP A 909 -31.56 10.58 -17.21
C ASP A 909 -32.76 11.17 -16.42
N ALA A 910 -33.97 11.07 -16.95
CA ALA A 910 -35.22 11.54 -16.32
C ALA A 910 -35.55 10.86 -14.97
N VAL A 911 -35.11 9.61 -14.75
CA VAL A 911 -35.36 8.91 -13.48
C VAL A 911 -34.26 9.11 -12.45
N THR A 912 -33.13 9.74 -12.81
CA THR A 912 -31.98 9.95 -11.92
C THR A 912 -32.36 10.65 -10.60
N PRO A 913 -33.21 11.70 -10.57
CA PRO A 913 -33.61 12.34 -9.32
C PRO A 913 -34.35 11.38 -8.37
N GLU A 914 -35.24 10.55 -8.90
CA GLU A 914 -35.98 9.56 -8.10
C GLU A 914 -35.08 8.42 -7.62
N VAL A 915 -34.07 8.03 -8.41
CA VAL A 915 -33.03 7.08 -7.98
C VAL A 915 -32.24 7.62 -6.80
N VAL A 916 -31.76 8.87 -6.89
CA VAL A 916 -31.03 9.53 -5.81
C VAL A 916 -31.91 9.62 -4.56
N LYS A 917 -33.14 10.10 -4.70
CA LYS A 917 -34.11 10.21 -3.61
C LYS A 917 -34.41 8.87 -2.94
N PHE A 918 -34.52 7.78 -3.70
CA PHE A 918 -34.77 6.45 -3.14
C PHE A 918 -33.55 5.85 -2.42
N ALA A 919 -32.35 6.11 -2.96
CA ALA A 919 -31.07 5.65 -2.42
C ALA A 919 -30.61 6.46 -1.19
N SER A 920 -30.98 7.74 -1.10
CA SER A 920 -30.71 8.61 0.04
C SER A 920 -31.52 8.16 1.27
N LEU A 921 -30.81 7.61 2.25
CA LEU A 921 -31.38 7.22 3.55
C LEU A 921 -30.78 8.09 4.65
N ARG A 922 -31.60 8.42 5.66
CA ARG A 922 -31.08 9.04 6.89
C ARG A 922 -30.27 7.99 7.67
N PRO A 923 -29.26 8.40 8.47
CA PRO A 923 -28.42 7.47 9.22
C PRO A 923 -29.21 6.46 10.09
N ALA A 924 -30.30 6.90 10.73
CA ALA A 924 -31.15 6.02 11.54
C ALA A 924 -31.83 4.91 10.72
N GLU A 925 -32.43 5.26 9.58
CA GLU A 925 -33.09 4.29 8.68
C GLU A 925 -32.07 3.31 8.10
N LYS A 926 -30.89 3.82 7.73
CA LYS A 926 -29.76 3.03 7.24
C LYS A 926 -29.30 2.02 8.29
N ARG A 927 -29.14 2.46 9.55
CA ARG A 927 -28.79 1.59 10.69
C ARG A 927 -29.85 0.50 10.89
N ASP A 928 -31.13 0.85 10.86
CA ASP A 928 -32.20 -0.11 11.10
C ASP A 928 -32.24 -1.18 9.99
N ASN A 929 -32.00 -0.79 8.73
CA ASN A 929 -31.84 -1.74 7.62
C ASN A 929 -30.66 -2.69 7.82
N ILE A 930 -29.52 -2.18 8.27
CA ILE A 930 -28.32 -3.00 8.56
C ILE A 930 -28.57 -3.96 9.74
N LYS A 931 -29.24 -3.50 10.80
CA LYS A 931 -29.64 -4.33 11.95
C LYS A 931 -30.64 -5.42 11.56
N ARG A 932 -31.54 -5.17 10.59
CA ARG A 932 -32.40 -6.24 10.03
C ARG A 932 -31.57 -7.27 9.28
N ALA A 933 -30.55 -6.83 8.53
CA ALA A 933 -29.72 -7.71 7.71
C ALA A 933 -28.80 -8.63 8.52
N ILE A 934 -28.20 -8.14 9.61
CA ILE A 934 -27.24 -8.94 10.40
C ILE A 934 -27.87 -10.24 10.98
N ASN A 935 -29.16 -10.18 11.34
CA ASN A 935 -29.93 -11.32 11.85
C ASN A 935 -30.02 -12.48 10.85
N LEU A 936 -29.86 -12.25 9.54
CA LEU A 936 -29.92 -13.32 8.54
C LEU A 936 -28.67 -14.20 8.57
N TYR A 937 -27.52 -13.63 8.98
CA TYR A 937 -26.24 -14.35 8.96
C TYR A 937 -26.12 -15.39 10.06
N SER A 938 -26.78 -15.19 11.21
CA SER A 938 -26.80 -16.17 12.31
C SER A 938 -27.54 -17.47 11.94
N SER A 939 -28.44 -17.40 10.94
CA SER A 939 -29.15 -18.56 10.39
C SER A 939 -28.43 -19.27 9.24
N SER A 940 -27.26 -18.76 8.83
CA SER A 940 -26.49 -19.34 7.74
C SER A 940 -25.81 -20.64 8.18
N GLU A 941 -26.21 -21.75 7.56
CA GLU A 941 -25.59 -23.07 7.77
C GLU A 941 -24.08 -23.05 7.52
N PHE A 942 -23.59 -22.26 6.56
CA PHE A 942 -22.16 -22.13 6.27
C PHE A 942 -21.40 -21.38 7.38
N VAL A 943 -22.03 -20.39 8.02
CA VAL A 943 -21.43 -19.67 9.16
C VAL A 943 -21.40 -20.57 10.39
N GLN A 944 -22.47 -21.33 10.62
CA GLN A 944 -22.57 -22.27 11.73
C GLN A 944 -21.56 -23.43 11.60
N GLU A 945 -21.49 -24.09 10.43
CA GLU A 945 -20.56 -25.20 10.17
C GLU A 945 -19.09 -24.78 10.24
N SER A 946 -18.78 -23.52 9.89
CA SER A 946 -17.43 -22.97 9.96
C SER A 946 -17.02 -22.50 11.36
N ASN A 947 -17.91 -22.58 12.35
CA ASN A 947 -17.73 -22.06 13.71
C ASN A 947 -17.36 -20.57 13.77
N ILE A 948 -17.80 -19.78 12.78
CA ILE A 948 -17.66 -18.32 12.83
C ILE A 948 -18.75 -17.75 13.73
N ARG A 949 -18.35 -16.91 14.69
CA ARG A 949 -19.25 -16.08 15.49
C ARG A 949 -19.28 -14.69 14.90
N ILE A 950 -20.47 -14.14 14.73
CA ILE A 950 -20.71 -12.78 14.23
C ILE A 950 -21.45 -12.02 15.32
N GLU A 951 -20.81 -10.98 15.85
CA GLU A 951 -21.42 -10.09 16.82
C GLU A 951 -22.66 -9.42 16.20
N GLN A 952 -23.77 -9.40 16.94
CA GLN A 952 -25.03 -8.83 16.44
C GLN A 952 -25.11 -7.31 16.67
N GLN A 953 -24.26 -6.77 17.54
CA GLN A 953 -24.19 -5.34 17.78
C GLN A 953 -23.15 -4.70 16.85
N PRO A 954 -23.47 -3.52 16.27
CA PRO A 954 -22.48 -2.76 15.51
C PRO A 954 -21.32 -2.33 16.41
N LEU A 955 -20.12 -2.32 15.86
CA LEU A 955 -18.92 -1.87 16.54
C LEU A 955 -19.05 -0.37 16.88
N SER A 956 -18.94 -0.06 18.16
CA SER A 956 -18.90 1.31 18.68
C SER A 956 -17.44 1.76 18.81
N VAL A 957 -17.11 2.91 18.26
CA VAL A 957 -15.77 3.50 18.30
C VAL A 957 -15.80 4.88 18.97
N ALA A 958 -14.73 5.19 19.70
CA ALA A 958 -14.52 6.53 20.25
C ALA A 958 -14.08 7.48 19.11
N ALA A 959 -15.03 8.24 18.58
CA ALA A 959 -14.77 9.21 17.52
C ALA A 959 -14.37 10.57 18.11
N LYS A 960 -13.57 11.32 17.36
CA LYS A 960 -13.16 12.68 17.71
C LYS A 960 -13.82 13.68 16.76
N ARG A 961 -14.51 14.67 17.32
CA ARG A 961 -14.98 15.83 16.54
C ARG A 961 -13.87 16.88 16.51
N LEU A 962 -13.33 17.14 15.33
CA LEU A 962 -12.30 18.15 15.16
C LEU A 962 -12.90 19.55 15.23
N PRO A 963 -12.21 20.52 15.87
CA PRO A 963 -12.62 21.91 15.77
C PRO A 963 -12.54 22.37 14.31
N HIS A 964 -13.57 23.08 13.85
CA HIS A 964 -13.55 23.70 12.54
C HIS A 964 -12.54 24.87 12.49
N PRO A 965 -11.84 25.06 11.38
CA PRO A 965 -11.06 26.28 11.13
C PRO A 965 -12.00 27.48 10.95
N PRO A 966 -11.65 28.69 11.43
CA PRO A 966 -12.36 29.90 11.03
C PRO A 966 -12.05 30.21 9.57
N LEU A 967 -13.05 30.73 8.84
CA LEU A 967 -12.88 31.20 7.47
C LEU A 967 -12.53 32.68 7.46
N LEU A 968 -11.60 33.06 6.57
CA LEU A 968 -11.10 34.42 6.44
C LEU A 968 -11.65 35.08 5.17
N TYR A 969 -12.22 36.28 5.32
CA TYR A 969 -12.72 37.15 4.27
C TYR A 969 -11.90 38.45 4.20
N ALA A 970 -12.27 39.38 3.30
CA ALA A 970 -11.57 40.66 3.15
C ALA A 970 -11.40 41.39 4.49
N LYS A 971 -10.33 42.18 4.61
CA LYS A 971 -10.02 42.97 5.83
C LYS A 971 -9.94 42.12 7.10
N ASN A 972 -9.51 40.86 6.98
CA ASN A 972 -9.39 39.89 8.07
C ASN A 972 -10.69 39.57 8.81
N ASP A 973 -11.83 39.72 8.13
CA ASP A 973 -13.13 39.35 8.67
C ASP A 973 -13.23 37.82 8.85
N ARG A 974 -13.63 37.36 10.04
CA ARG A 974 -13.62 35.95 10.41
C ARG A 974 -15.03 35.41 10.57
N VAL A 975 -15.28 34.23 9.99
CA VAL A 975 -16.54 33.52 10.10
C VAL A 975 -16.32 32.17 10.76
N ASN A 976 -17.10 31.89 11.80
CA ASN A 976 -17.17 30.56 12.38
C ASN A 976 -18.06 29.69 11.49
N VAL A 977 -17.56 28.51 11.16
CA VAL A 977 -18.34 27.47 10.49
C VAL A 977 -19.30 26.87 11.53
N ASP A 978 -20.50 26.45 11.15
CA ASP A 978 -21.37 25.64 12.01
C ASP A 978 -21.77 24.37 11.26
N ASN A 979 -21.52 23.20 11.85
CA ASN A 979 -21.76 21.89 11.24
C ASN A 979 -21.24 21.75 9.79
N GLY A 980 -20.08 22.35 9.49
CA GLY A 980 -19.47 22.31 8.16
C GLY A 980 -20.08 23.29 7.15
N ALA A 981 -21.02 24.15 7.57
CA ALA A 981 -21.67 25.14 6.72
C ALA A 981 -21.40 26.57 7.22
N TRP A 982 -21.43 27.52 6.30
CA TRP A 982 -21.39 28.96 6.60
C TRP A 982 -22.12 29.72 5.48
N ASN A 983 -22.38 31.00 5.71
CA ASN A 983 -22.94 31.88 4.69
C ASN A 983 -21.95 32.98 4.30
N VAL A 984 -22.12 33.52 3.10
CA VAL A 984 -21.32 34.64 2.57
C VAL A 984 -22.01 36.00 2.79
N LEU A 985 -23.14 36.03 3.51
CA LEU A 985 -23.96 37.23 3.65
C LEU A 985 -23.19 38.34 4.37
N ARG A 986 -23.23 39.55 3.80
CA ARG A 986 -22.52 40.74 4.31
C ARG A 986 -21.00 40.58 4.38
N ARG A 987 -20.43 39.65 3.60
CA ARG A 987 -18.98 39.42 3.48
C ARG A 987 -18.47 39.82 2.11
N ARG A 988 -17.17 40.08 2.01
CA ARG A 988 -16.46 40.35 0.75
C ARG A 988 -15.33 39.36 0.55
N PHE A 989 -15.14 38.85 -0.67
CA PHE A 989 -14.09 37.87 -0.97
C PHE A 989 -12.73 38.35 -0.48
N TYR A 990 -11.91 37.42 0.04
CA TYR A 990 -10.57 37.71 0.55
C TYR A 990 -9.72 38.48 -0.48
N GLU A 991 -9.73 38.00 -1.72
CA GLU A 991 -9.18 38.67 -2.89
C GLU A 991 -10.27 38.66 -3.98
N ALA A 992 -10.89 39.81 -4.23
CA ALA A 992 -11.96 39.93 -5.22
C ALA A 992 -11.37 40.28 -6.59
N SER A 993 -11.67 39.48 -7.62
CA SER A 993 -11.27 39.76 -9.00
C SER A 993 -12.15 40.81 -9.66
N GLU A 994 -11.62 41.42 -10.71
CA GLU A 994 -12.36 42.34 -11.58
C GLU A 994 -12.88 41.59 -12.81
N MET A 995 -14.10 41.90 -13.24
CA MET A 995 -14.74 41.37 -14.45
C MET A 995 -15.06 42.53 -15.39
N ASN A 996 -14.06 42.90 -16.19
CA ASN A 996 -14.13 44.07 -17.06
C ASN A 996 -14.77 43.74 -18.42
N HIS A 997 -14.53 42.53 -18.94
CA HIS A 997 -15.08 42.07 -20.21
C HIS A 997 -15.91 40.81 -19.98
N TRP A 998 -17.22 40.92 -20.16
CA TRP A 998 -18.13 39.79 -20.06
C TRP A 998 -19.31 39.91 -21.01
N ALA A 999 -19.92 38.78 -21.36
CA ALA A 999 -20.99 38.71 -22.35
C ALA A 999 -22.03 37.65 -21.99
N CYS A 1000 -23.17 37.65 -22.70
CA CYS A 1000 -24.28 36.73 -22.45
C CYS A 1000 -24.82 36.10 -23.74
N ILE A 1001 -25.10 34.79 -23.70
CA ILE A 1001 -25.84 34.06 -24.74
C ILE A 1001 -27.08 33.43 -24.10
N ASN A 1002 -28.25 33.72 -24.64
CA ASN A 1002 -29.51 33.18 -24.14
C ASN A 1002 -30.10 32.13 -25.07
N PHE A 1003 -30.12 30.86 -24.62
CA PHE A 1003 -30.76 29.76 -25.35
C PHE A 1003 -32.18 29.44 -24.86
N ASP A 1004 -32.72 30.17 -23.88
CA ASP A 1004 -34.10 30.02 -23.39
C ASP A 1004 -34.88 31.35 -23.43
N PRO A 1005 -35.06 31.98 -24.61
CA PRO A 1005 -35.80 33.24 -24.73
C PRO A 1005 -37.29 33.10 -24.35
N ALA A 1006 -37.82 31.87 -24.34
CA ALA A 1006 -39.20 31.59 -23.96
C ALA A 1006 -39.45 31.76 -22.45
N LYS A 1007 -38.51 31.31 -21.60
CA LYS A 1007 -38.61 31.51 -20.14
C LYS A 1007 -37.92 32.79 -19.67
N VAL A 1008 -36.81 33.15 -20.28
CA VAL A 1008 -36.00 34.30 -19.91
C VAL A 1008 -35.95 35.25 -21.09
N ASN A 1009 -36.95 36.12 -21.20
CA ASN A 1009 -36.94 37.16 -22.24
C ASN A 1009 -35.85 38.23 -21.96
N MET A 1010 -35.56 39.07 -22.95
CA MET A 1010 -34.50 40.08 -22.86
C MET A 1010 -34.69 41.10 -21.72
N GLN A 1011 -35.92 41.42 -21.33
CA GLN A 1011 -36.17 42.32 -20.20
C GLN A 1011 -35.81 41.66 -18.87
N MET A 1012 -36.26 40.41 -18.68
CA MET A 1012 -35.92 39.61 -17.50
C MET A 1012 -34.41 39.34 -17.42
N LEU A 1013 -33.77 39.08 -18.56
CA LEU A 1013 -32.32 38.88 -18.62
C LEU A 1013 -31.56 40.13 -18.17
N ARG A 1014 -31.93 41.33 -18.64
CA ARG A 1014 -31.33 42.61 -18.19
C ARG A 1014 -31.53 42.85 -16.70
N GLN A 1015 -32.71 42.51 -16.16
CA GLN A 1015 -32.94 42.58 -14.72
C GLN A 1015 -32.00 41.65 -13.96
N LYS A 1016 -31.89 40.38 -14.39
CA LYS A 1016 -31.01 39.38 -13.75
C LYS A 1016 -29.52 39.75 -13.85
N ILE A 1017 -29.11 40.36 -14.97
CA ILE A 1017 -27.78 40.96 -15.14
C ILE A 1017 -27.53 42.04 -14.07
N THR A 1018 -28.48 42.94 -13.88
CA THR A 1018 -28.37 44.00 -12.87
C THR A 1018 -28.25 43.41 -11.46
N GLU A 1019 -29.08 42.42 -11.14
CA GLU A 1019 -29.04 41.69 -9.86
C GLU A 1019 -27.69 40.97 -9.67
N LEU A 1020 -27.13 40.36 -10.71
CA LEU A 1020 -25.81 39.70 -10.67
C LEU A 1020 -24.70 40.72 -10.38
N VAL A 1021 -24.66 41.84 -11.11
CA VAL A 1021 -23.67 42.91 -10.90
C VAL A 1021 -23.75 43.46 -9.48
N GLN A 1022 -24.96 43.67 -8.96
CA GLN A 1022 -25.17 44.10 -7.58
C GLN A 1022 -24.64 43.06 -6.58
N CYS A 1023 -24.96 41.78 -6.77
CA CYS A 1023 -24.45 40.70 -5.93
C CYS A 1023 -22.92 40.63 -5.94
N CYS A 1024 -22.29 40.71 -7.12
CA CYS A 1024 -20.84 40.76 -7.27
C CYS A 1024 -20.23 41.96 -6.53
N GLY A 1025 -20.86 43.13 -6.63
CA GLY A 1025 -20.43 44.34 -5.92
C GLY A 1025 -20.50 44.21 -4.39
N VAL A 1026 -21.56 43.56 -3.86
CA VAL A 1026 -21.68 43.25 -2.41
C VAL A 1026 -20.54 42.33 -1.95
N LEU A 1027 -20.14 41.37 -2.79
CA LEU A 1027 -19.01 40.46 -2.54
C LEU A 1027 -17.64 41.12 -2.76
N GLY A 1028 -17.60 42.38 -3.20
CA GLY A 1028 -16.39 43.17 -3.38
C GLY A 1028 -15.74 43.06 -4.76
N MET A 1029 -16.35 42.36 -5.71
CA MET A 1029 -15.88 42.31 -7.09
C MET A 1029 -16.21 43.62 -7.81
N LYS A 1030 -15.31 44.09 -8.66
CA LYS A 1030 -15.61 45.17 -9.60
C LYS A 1030 -16.05 44.55 -10.92
N VAL A 1031 -17.26 44.88 -11.37
CA VAL A 1031 -17.84 44.30 -12.58
C VAL A 1031 -18.33 45.42 -13.48
N SER A 1032 -18.00 45.35 -14.77
CA SER A 1032 -18.56 46.26 -15.76
C SER A 1032 -20.10 46.19 -15.72
N PRO A 1033 -20.82 47.33 -15.56
CA PRO A 1033 -22.27 47.33 -15.33
C PRO A 1033 -23.09 46.72 -16.46
N GLN A 1034 -22.54 46.72 -17.68
CA GLN A 1034 -23.17 46.14 -18.86
C GLN A 1034 -22.21 45.12 -19.51
N PRO A 1035 -22.75 44.01 -20.04
CA PRO A 1035 -21.96 43.11 -20.86
C PRO A 1035 -21.56 43.77 -22.18
N VAL A 1036 -20.46 43.34 -22.77
CA VAL A 1036 -19.97 43.79 -24.08
C VAL A 1036 -21.03 43.52 -25.16
N TRP A 1037 -21.70 42.37 -25.07
CA TRP A 1037 -22.84 42.02 -25.91
C TRP A 1037 -23.75 41.01 -25.22
N THR A 1038 -25.00 40.98 -25.66
CA THR A 1038 -26.00 39.98 -25.25
C THR A 1038 -26.76 39.54 -26.49
N VAL A 1039 -26.77 38.23 -26.75
CA VAL A 1039 -27.38 37.65 -27.96
C VAL A 1039 -28.30 36.49 -27.61
N GLU A 1040 -29.29 36.24 -28.45
CA GLU A 1040 -30.12 35.05 -28.38
C GLU A 1040 -29.53 33.95 -29.28
N GLY A 1041 -29.47 32.73 -28.75
CA GLY A 1041 -29.04 31.54 -29.47
C GLY A 1041 -30.22 30.62 -29.74
N ASN A 1042 -30.17 29.90 -30.86
CA ASN A 1042 -31.15 28.87 -31.15
C ASN A 1042 -30.74 27.54 -30.48
N PRO A 1043 -31.49 27.02 -29.48
CA PRO A 1043 -31.13 25.77 -28.79
C PRO A 1043 -31.13 24.54 -29.72
N GLN A 1044 -31.85 24.59 -30.84
CA GLN A 1044 -31.86 23.52 -31.85
C GLN A 1044 -30.68 23.61 -32.83
N SER A 1045 -30.05 24.78 -32.94
CA SER A 1045 -28.89 25.01 -33.81
C SER A 1045 -27.85 25.89 -33.12
N PRO A 1046 -27.25 25.44 -32.02
CA PRO A 1046 -26.37 26.27 -31.20
C PRO A 1046 -25.07 26.67 -31.90
N ASN A 1047 -24.60 25.90 -32.86
CA ASN A 1047 -23.37 26.22 -33.60
C ASN A 1047 -23.48 27.50 -34.43
N SER A 1048 -24.70 27.85 -34.89
CA SER A 1048 -24.93 29.04 -35.71
C SER A 1048 -24.52 30.34 -35.03
N ILE A 1049 -24.68 30.45 -33.70
CA ILE A 1049 -24.25 31.64 -32.96
C ILE A 1049 -22.75 31.58 -32.64
N PHE A 1050 -22.21 30.39 -32.38
CA PHE A 1050 -20.80 30.17 -32.04
C PHE A 1050 -19.82 30.50 -33.16
N GLU A 1051 -20.24 30.35 -34.42
CA GLU A 1051 -19.44 30.72 -35.60
C GLU A 1051 -19.36 32.24 -35.82
N ASN A 1052 -20.31 32.99 -35.26
CA ASN A 1052 -20.44 34.43 -35.46
C ASN A 1052 -19.99 35.26 -34.25
N ILE A 1053 -19.70 34.62 -33.12
CA ILE A 1053 -19.16 35.28 -31.94
C ILE A 1053 -17.65 35.44 -32.09
N ASN A 1054 -17.20 36.68 -32.21
CA ASN A 1054 -15.78 37.03 -32.11
C ASN A 1054 -15.49 37.51 -30.67
N PRO A 1055 -14.65 36.79 -29.89
CA PRO A 1055 -14.28 37.23 -28.54
C PRO A 1055 -13.45 38.52 -28.53
N GLY A 1056 -12.97 38.99 -29.71
CA GLY A 1056 -12.12 40.18 -29.81
C GLY A 1056 -10.73 39.94 -29.22
N PRO A 1057 -9.93 41.00 -28.99
CA PRO A 1057 -8.59 40.87 -28.41
C PRO A 1057 -8.59 40.62 -26.88
N HIS A 1058 -9.76 40.50 -26.26
CA HIS A 1058 -9.94 40.42 -24.81
C HIS A 1058 -9.63 39.03 -24.27
N LYS A 1059 -8.40 38.83 -23.80
CA LYS A 1059 -7.93 37.57 -23.22
C LYS A 1059 -8.62 37.19 -21.90
N ASP A 1060 -9.42 38.09 -21.33
CA ASP A 1060 -10.14 37.97 -20.05
C ASP A 1060 -11.67 37.88 -20.19
N LEU A 1061 -12.20 37.67 -21.40
CA LEU A 1061 -13.64 37.62 -21.65
C LEU A 1061 -14.34 36.43 -20.96
N ILE A 1062 -15.34 36.71 -20.13
CA ILE A 1062 -16.23 35.70 -19.52
C ILE A 1062 -17.60 35.67 -20.22
N ILE A 1063 -18.08 34.50 -20.65
CA ILE A 1063 -19.38 34.36 -21.34
C ILE A 1063 -20.36 33.57 -20.46
N PHE A 1064 -21.46 34.21 -20.08
CA PHE A 1064 -22.58 33.56 -19.39
C PHE A 1064 -23.55 32.98 -20.40
N VAL A 1065 -23.85 31.68 -20.28
CA VAL A 1065 -24.77 30.98 -21.19
C VAL A 1065 -26.01 30.56 -20.41
N ILE A 1066 -27.16 31.12 -20.77
CA ILE A 1066 -28.46 30.79 -20.19
C ILE A 1066 -29.04 29.61 -20.96
N LEU A 1067 -29.44 28.58 -20.23
CA LEU A 1067 -29.80 27.27 -20.77
C LEU A 1067 -31.23 26.88 -20.35
N PRO A 1068 -32.01 26.22 -21.23
CA PRO A 1068 -33.28 25.62 -20.84
C PRO A 1068 -33.10 24.47 -19.84
N ASP A 1069 -34.16 24.16 -19.09
CA ASP A 1069 -34.17 22.97 -18.22
C ASP A 1069 -33.92 21.69 -19.04
N ASN A 1070 -33.19 20.72 -18.47
CA ASN A 1070 -32.92 19.39 -19.05
C ASN A 1070 -32.18 19.38 -20.40
N CYS A 1071 -31.34 20.37 -20.71
CA CYS A 1071 -30.66 20.49 -22.01
C CYS A 1071 -29.23 19.87 -22.06
N ALA A 1072 -29.05 18.63 -21.61
CA ALA A 1072 -27.71 18.01 -21.46
C ALA A 1072 -26.85 18.08 -22.74
N GLN A 1073 -27.45 17.84 -23.90
CA GLN A 1073 -26.76 17.90 -25.19
C GLN A 1073 -26.32 19.32 -25.55
N LEU A 1074 -27.19 20.32 -25.35
CA LEU A 1074 -26.85 21.72 -25.58
C LEU A 1074 -25.73 22.19 -24.64
N ARG A 1075 -25.78 21.80 -23.36
CA ARG A 1075 -24.69 22.07 -22.41
C ARG A 1075 -23.38 21.46 -22.88
N GLN A 1076 -23.41 20.23 -23.41
CA GLN A 1076 -22.22 19.59 -23.99
C GLN A 1076 -21.71 20.35 -25.22
N THR A 1077 -22.58 20.84 -26.10
CA THR A 1077 -22.17 21.64 -27.26
C THR A 1077 -21.56 22.97 -26.84
N VAL A 1078 -22.15 23.67 -25.88
CA VAL A 1078 -21.61 24.90 -25.28
C VAL A 1078 -20.22 24.64 -24.69
N LYS A 1079 -20.08 23.55 -23.92
CA LYS A 1079 -18.80 23.16 -23.32
C LYS A 1079 -17.77 22.73 -24.36
N HIS A 1080 -18.18 22.06 -25.43
CA HIS A 1080 -17.28 21.74 -26.52
C HIS A 1080 -16.82 23.00 -27.28
N TRP A 1081 -17.68 24.00 -27.45
CA TRP A 1081 -17.30 25.26 -28.07
C TRP A 1081 -16.38 26.10 -27.17
N GLY A 1082 -16.77 26.34 -25.92
CA GLY A 1082 -16.02 27.19 -24.99
C GLY A 1082 -14.77 26.52 -24.44
N ASP A 1083 -14.87 25.25 -24.05
CA ASP A 1083 -13.76 24.51 -23.46
C ASP A 1083 -13.00 23.77 -24.59
N ILE A 1084 -13.58 22.94 -25.46
CA ILE A 1084 -12.73 22.15 -26.39
C ILE A 1084 -12.18 22.96 -27.59
N ARG A 1085 -12.98 23.82 -28.23
CA ARG A 1085 -12.51 24.63 -29.38
C ARG A 1085 -11.69 25.86 -28.96
N LEU A 1086 -11.79 26.33 -27.71
CA LEU A 1086 -11.10 27.52 -27.20
C LEU A 1086 -10.21 27.28 -25.94
N GLY A 1087 -10.24 26.13 -25.24
CA GLY A 1087 -9.37 25.74 -24.09
C GLY A 1087 -9.87 24.55 -23.21
N ALA A 1088 -9.28 23.35 -23.37
CA ALA A 1088 -9.85 21.97 -23.21
C ALA A 1088 -10.49 21.47 -21.86
N ASP A 1089 -11.41 20.47 -21.98
CA ASP A 1089 -11.78 19.43 -20.98
C ASP A 1089 -12.43 18.18 -21.67
N ALA A 1090 -12.33 16.95 -21.12
CA ALA A 1090 -13.17 15.79 -21.46
C ALA A 1090 -13.14 14.63 -20.42
N SER A 1091 -14.28 13.96 -20.18
CA SER A 1091 -14.55 12.98 -19.11
C SER A 1091 -14.56 11.48 -19.51
N HIS A 1092 -14.54 10.56 -18.52
CA HIS A 1092 -14.65 9.11 -18.70
C HIS A 1092 -15.99 8.58 -19.30
N PRO A 1093 -15.99 7.40 -19.96
CA PRO A 1093 -17.20 6.69 -20.36
C PRO A 1093 -17.96 6.00 -19.22
N GLY A 1094 -19.27 5.84 -19.43
CA GLY A 1094 -20.10 4.95 -18.62
C GLY A 1094 -19.86 3.45 -18.88
N PRO A 1095 -20.39 2.56 -18.01
CA PRO A 1095 -20.19 1.11 -18.10
C PRO A 1095 -20.61 0.50 -19.44
N GLY A 1096 -19.72 -0.27 -20.06
CA GLY A 1096 -19.99 -0.99 -21.32
C GLY A 1096 -19.69 -0.20 -22.59
N VAL A 1097 -19.11 0.99 -22.48
CA VAL A 1097 -18.68 1.83 -23.60
C VAL A 1097 -17.15 1.76 -23.72
N GLN A 1098 -16.63 1.49 -24.92
CA GLN A 1098 -15.20 1.55 -25.23
C GLN A 1098 -14.81 2.97 -25.64
N LYS A 1099 -14.66 3.88 -24.67
CA LYS A 1099 -13.99 5.17 -24.86
C LYS A 1099 -12.74 5.20 -23.96
N PRO A 1100 -11.75 6.05 -24.27
CA PRO A 1100 -10.56 6.15 -23.43
C PRO A 1100 -10.88 6.67 -22.02
N THR A 1101 -10.00 6.35 -21.08
CA THR A 1101 -10.01 6.89 -19.71
C THR A 1101 -9.39 8.28 -19.73
N THR A 1102 -9.99 9.27 -19.07
CA THR A 1102 -9.35 10.57 -18.86
C THR A 1102 -8.54 10.55 -17.56
N THR A 1103 -7.37 11.17 -17.53
CA THR A 1103 -6.64 11.44 -16.29
C THR A 1103 -6.47 12.94 -16.08
N SER A 1104 -6.35 13.36 -14.82
CA SER A 1104 -6.09 14.76 -14.50
C SER A 1104 -5.22 14.89 -13.27
N LEU A 1105 -4.23 15.78 -13.32
CA LEU A 1105 -3.48 16.26 -12.16
C LEU A 1105 -3.81 17.73 -11.91
N VAL A 1106 -4.34 18.04 -10.74
CA VAL A 1106 -4.66 19.41 -10.33
C VAL A 1106 -3.74 19.81 -9.18
N PHE A 1107 -3.12 20.98 -9.27
CA PHE A 1107 -2.08 21.43 -8.34
C PHE A 1107 -2.28 22.88 -7.91
N SER A 1108 -1.98 23.18 -6.65
CA SER A 1108 -2.07 24.53 -6.10
C SER A 1108 -0.98 25.43 -6.66
N THR A 1109 -1.30 26.70 -6.88
CA THR A 1109 -0.37 27.71 -7.40
C THR A 1109 -0.08 28.84 -6.42
N ASP A 1110 -0.65 28.79 -5.22
CA ASP A 1110 -0.46 29.78 -4.15
C ASP A 1110 -0.30 29.08 -2.79
N MET A 1111 0.33 29.80 -1.84
CA MET A 1111 0.63 29.27 -0.50
C MET A 1111 -0.60 29.01 0.38
N TYR A 1112 -1.74 29.62 0.06
CA TYR A 1112 -3.00 29.42 0.78
C TYR A 1112 -3.84 28.31 0.18
N ALA A 1113 -3.37 27.69 -0.91
CA ALA A 1113 -4.08 26.64 -1.62
C ALA A 1113 -5.47 27.13 -2.10
N THR A 1114 -5.61 28.40 -2.47
CA THR A 1114 -6.89 28.98 -2.95
C THR A 1114 -7.01 29.02 -4.46
N LYS A 1115 -5.88 28.87 -5.18
CA LYS A 1115 -5.78 28.91 -6.65
C LYS A 1115 -5.17 27.61 -7.16
N TYR A 1116 -5.82 26.97 -8.13
CA TYR A 1116 -5.37 25.71 -8.74
C TYR A 1116 -5.16 25.83 -10.24
N SER A 1117 -4.27 25.00 -10.77
CA SER A 1117 -4.11 24.73 -12.19
C SER A 1117 -4.25 23.23 -12.44
N ALA A 1118 -4.60 22.85 -13.67
CA ALA A 1118 -4.86 21.46 -14.05
C ALA A 1118 -4.02 21.04 -15.26
N LEU A 1119 -3.66 19.76 -15.28
CA LEU A 1119 -3.15 19.00 -16.42
C LEU A 1119 -4.11 17.86 -16.68
N MET A 1120 -4.31 17.51 -17.94
CA MET A 1120 -5.26 16.48 -18.36
C MET A 1120 -4.66 15.61 -19.45
N GLY A 1121 -4.98 14.33 -19.41
CA GLY A 1121 -4.53 13.31 -20.37
C GLY A 1121 -5.62 12.32 -20.71
N ILE A 1122 -5.34 11.49 -21.71
CA ILE A 1122 -6.24 10.46 -22.22
C ILE A 1122 -5.42 9.18 -22.34
N GLN A 1123 -5.93 8.08 -21.79
CA GLN A 1123 -5.27 6.77 -21.79
C GLN A 1123 -6.23 5.64 -22.17
N GLU A 1124 -5.71 4.43 -22.30
CA GLU A 1124 -6.49 3.26 -22.72
C GLU A 1124 -7.75 3.03 -21.85
N PRO A 1125 -8.85 2.52 -22.42
CA PRO A 1125 -10.09 2.31 -21.68
C PRO A 1125 -9.88 1.42 -20.45
N ARG A 1126 -10.32 1.92 -19.28
CA ARG A 1126 -10.27 1.22 -17.98
C ARG A 1126 -8.87 1.00 -17.40
N THR A 1127 -7.86 1.68 -17.92
CA THR A 1127 -6.59 1.82 -17.19
C THR A 1127 -6.84 2.73 -15.98
N GLU A 1128 -6.61 2.24 -14.77
CA GLU A 1128 -6.78 3.03 -13.53
C GLU A 1128 -5.51 3.81 -13.19
N LEU A 1129 -4.32 3.25 -13.46
CA LEU A 1129 -3.03 3.92 -13.22
C LEU A 1129 -2.81 5.08 -14.17
N ILE A 1130 -2.26 6.19 -13.68
CA ILE A 1130 -1.96 7.37 -14.51
C ILE A 1130 -0.63 7.13 -15.24
N GLU A 1131 -0.69 6.84 -16.54
CA GLU A 1131 0.49 6.51 -17.35
C GLU A 1131 1.45 7.70 -17.51
N ASP A 1132 0.90 8.90 -17.76
CA ASP A 1132 1.66 10.13 -17.99
C ASP A 1132 1.99 10.91 -16.70
N LEU A 1133 1.93 10.25 -15.53
CA LEU A 1133 2.08 10.94 -14.25
C LEU A 1133 3.43 11.64 -14.09
N GLU A 1134 4.49 11.07 -14.65
CA GLU A 1134 5.84 11.65 -14.64
C GLU A 1134 5.86 13.03 -15.33
N ASP A 1135 5.31 13.12 -16.54
CA ASP A 1135 5.19 14.39 -17.29
C ASP A 1135 4.32 15.39 -16.53
N PHE A 1136 3.21 14.92 -15.96
CA PHE A 1136 2.30 15.78 -15.23
C PHE A 1136 2.96 16.41 -14.00
N VAL A 1137 3.71 15.62 -13.24
CA VAL A 1137 4.38 16.09 -12.03
C VAL A 1137 5.49 17.08 -12.40
N LEU A 1138 6.31 16.76 -13.41
CA LEU A 1138 7.36 17.65 -13.90
C LEU A 1138 6.78 19.02 -14.29
N ARG A 1139 5.77 19.04 -15.17
CA ARG A 1139 5.12 20.27 -15.63
C ARG A 1139 4.39 21.02 -14.53
N ALA A 1140 3.85 20.32 -13.54
CA ALA A 1140 3.24 20.95 -12.38
C ALA A 1140 4.29 21.66 -11.52
N VAL A 1141 5.44 21.02 -11.26
CA VAL A 1141 6.55 21.61 -10.50
C VAL A 1141 7.12 22.84 -11.23
N GLU A 1142 7.34 22.74 -12.55
CA GLU A 1142 7.78 23.87 -13.38
C GLU A 1142 6.81 25.06 -13.28
N ARG A 1143 5.51 24.83 -13.51
CA ARG A 1143 4.48 25.88 -13.46
C ARG A 1143 4.30 26.50 -12.08
N VAL A 1144 4.60 25.75 -11.02
CA VAL A 1144 4.64 26.29 -9.64
C VAL A 1144 5.90 27.13 -9.47
N GLY A 1145 7.07 26.66 -9.91
CA GLY A 1145 8.33 27.40 -9.90
C GLY A 1145 8.26 28.76 -10.62
N ASP A 1146 7.45 28.87 -11.68
CA ASP A 1146 7.21 30.15 -12.37
C ASP A 1146 6.46 31.19 -11.51
N LYS A 1147 5.67 30.73 -10.54
CA LYS A 1147 4.74 31.57 -9.75
C LYS A 1147 5.20 31.79 -8.31
N VAL A 1148 6.07 30.93 -7.80
CA VAL A 1148 6.64 31.05 -6.46
C VAL A 1148 8.17 31.02 -6.54
N PRO A 1149 8.88 31.85 -5.76
CA PRO A 1149 10.33 32.08 -5.91
C PRO A 1149 11.22 30.87 -5.57
N ARG A 1150 10.65 29.75 -5.13
CA ARG A 1150 11.37 28.52 -4.78
C ARG A 1150 10.54 27.29 -5.12
N PRO A 1151 11.16 26.19 -5.57
CA PRO A 1151 10.46 24.94 -5.82
C PRO A 1151 9.86 24.34 -4.53
N PRO A 1152 8.81 23.52 -4.65
CA PRO A 1152 8.16 22.83 -3.53
C PRO A 1152 9.14 21.94 -2.74
N SER A 1153 9.31 22.23 -1.44
CA SER A 1153 10.08 21.34 -0.55
C SER A 1153 9.34 20.05 -0.16
N ARG A 1154 8.02 19.99 -0.38
CA ARG A 1154 7.17 18.84 -0.08
C ARG A 1154 6.01 18.74 -1.06
N ILE A 1155 5.75 17.54 -1.56
CA ILE A 1155 4.57 17.25 -2.38
C ILE A 1155 3.61 16.40 -1.58
N ILE A 1156 2.34 16.83 -1.52
CA ILE A 1156 1.25 16.06 -0.91
C ILE A 1156 0.35 15.61 -2.06
N PHE A 1157 0.45 14.32 -2.40
CA PHE A 1157 -0.29 13.73 -3.50
C PHE A 1157 -1.57 13.04 -3.02
N PHE A 1158 -2.71 13.61 -3.35
CA PHE A 1158 -4.02 13.01 -3.11
C PHE A 1158 -4.44 12.18 -4.32
N ARG A 1159 -4.46 10.85 -4.16
CA ARG A 1159 -4.82 9.91 -5.20
C ARG A 1159 -6.21 9.30 -4.94
N ASP A 1160 -7.21 9.80 -5.66
CA ASP A 1160 -8.59 9.33 -5.59
C ASP A 1160 -8.84 8.12 -6.51
N GLY A 1161 -9.89 7.34 -6.28
CA GLY A 1161 -10.37 6.29 -7.18
C GLY A 1161 -9.70 4.93 -7.08
N VAL A 1162 -8.59 4.81 -6.34
CA VAL A 1162 -7.80 3.57 -6.27
C VAL A 1162 -8.38 2.57 -5.28
N SER A 1163 -8.59 1.33 -5.72
CA SER A 1163 -9.00 0.25 -4.84
C SER A 1163 -7.81 -0.34 -4.06
N GLU A 1164 -8.05 -0.92 -2.88
CA GLU A 1164 -6.99 -1.54 -2.06
C GLU A 1164 -6.14 -2.57 -2.82
N GLY A 1165 -6.72 -3.28 -3.80
CA GLY A 1165 -6.02 -4.26 -4.63
C GLY A 1165 -5.03 -3.65 -5.63
N GLU A 1166 -5.08 -2.33 -5.84
CA GLU A 1166 -4.25 -1.57 -6.76
C GLU A 1166 -3.18 -0.74 -6.04
N TYR A 1167 -3.19 -0.71 -4.70
CA TYR A 1167 -2.23 0.08 -3.90
C TYR A 1167 -0.78 -0.31 -4.17
N ASP A 1168 -0.50 -1.61 -4.29
CA ASP A 1168 0.85 -2.09 -4.62
C ASP A 1168 1.30 -1.55 -5.99
N GLN A 1169 0.40 -1.54 -6.98
CA GLN A 1169 0.71 -1.04 -8.33
C GLN A 1169 0.89 0.48 -8.36
N VAL A 1170 0.09 1.23 -7.61
CA VAL A 1170 0.25 2.69 -7.45
C VAL A 1170 1.58 3.00 -6.77
N LYS A 1171 1.91 2.28 -5.70
CA LYS A 1171 3.20 2.45 -5.00
C LYS A 1171 4.39 2.15 -5.93
N GLU A 1172 4.33 1.07 -6.71
CA GLU A 1172 5.43 0.67 -7.57
C GLU A 1172 5.57 1.54 -8.83
N LYS A 1173 4.47 1.99 -9.42
CA LYS A 1173 4.47 2.65 -10.73
C LYS A 1173 4.28 4.16 -10.64
N GLU A 1174 3.26 4.63 -9.91
CA GLU A 1174 2.93 6.06 -9.83
C GLU A 1174 3.93 6.80 -8.94
N LEU A 1175 4.29 6.28 -7.76
CA LEU A 1175 5.32 6.93 -6.93
C LEU A 1175 6.69 6.93 -7.61
N ALA A 1176 7.06 5.84 -8.26
CA ALA A 1176 8.30 5.80 -9.04
C ALA A 1176 8.30 6.80 -10.21
N ALA A 1177 7.15 7.03 -10.85
CA ALA A 1177 6.98 8.05 -11.88
C ALA A 1177 7.13 9.46 -11.30
N MET A 1178 6.59 9.71 -10.10
CA MET A 1178 6.82 10.97 -9.38
C MET A 1178 8.30 11.17 -9.04
N ASP A 1179 8.98 10.14 -8.52
CA ASP A 1179 10.40 10.22 -8.16
C ASP A 1179 11.27 10.53 -9.39
N ARG A 1180 11.00 9.89 -10.53
CA ARG A 1180 11.69 10.21 -11.80
C ARG A 1180 11.42 11.63 -12.27
N ALA A 1181 10.19 12.13 -12.11
CA ALA A 1181 9.87 13.51 -12.46
C ALA A 1181 10.62 14.54 -11.61
N LEU A 1182 10.82 14.26 -10.31
CA LEU A 1182 11.49 15.16 -9.37
C LEU A 1182 13.02 15.11 -9.45
N GLN A 1183 13.58 14.03 -10.01
CA GLN A 1183 15.00 13.92 -10.31
C GLN A 1183 15.41 14.70 -11.56
N ARG A 1184 14.45 15.03 -12.44
CA ARG A 1184 14.64 15.85 -13.63
C ARG A 1184 14.51 17.32 -13.28
#